data_AF-A0A819F7Q6-F1
#
_entry.id   AF-A0A819F7Q6-F1
#
_cell.length_a   1.000
_cell.length_b   1.000
_cell.length_c   1.000
_cell.angle_alpha   90.00
_cell.angle_beta   90.00
_cell.angle_gamma   90.00
#
_symmetry.space_group_name_H-M   'P 1'
#
loop_
_entity.id
_entity.type
_entity.pdbx_description
1 polymer ?
#
loop_
_entity_poly.entity_id
_entity_poly.type
_entity_poly.pdbx_seq_one_letter_code
_entity_poly.pdbx_strand_id
1 'polypeptide(L)'
;MFFLGAIFDNQDILSRQAFEYSVAKINNQSQILKNSKIVVTHIDMVEAHDSFSAYKLVCEQLETGIAALFTGQLTPSLEFVSSLTRELHIPFFLSSPDSQTKVEYYTINVYPHYTATSQAYSDIIKFQRWNEIAIITEHAKNLLYLQDLLKISSNKNQMTITVRQLQGRPGVDNWYSLLLQLKETGISKFLVDVKTDNLHDFFRQAKMVGLMGPYYDFVLTSFDVSVVKWDKILYTLVNITGLQFFGRDDPAVREFFDNTIPGTDSPVHHNEWSLRTSAALMYDAVYFFARALNKFVEQHSFIITPLMCHAQEPWIHGSAFSLFIKTFEANGITGKIKFDENGLRTDVSFEIVDLVADGVNRNGLWSSNIPDRLEIQRNFTKDYEVRKQEIQNQVLKVVSLLEPPYVTLNRNPTNGTQKYVGFCIDILVDLAERLNFTYEIEIVKDKTFGKKNEKGEWNGIIGELVNRVGTHIFALTKLIILFFFFSCQKADLGLAGLTITYQREQAIDFTKPFLTLGINILFKKAKHVKPKLFGFFSPLSFDVWLYMIAAYFVVSFSLYLVARLSPYEWRSPYACRRRTDELENQFTLFNSFWFLICNIMHQGSDLNPIATSTRMISCLWGFCTLILVSSYTANLAAFLTVQRMQTPIENAEDLASQTKITYGVQRGGSTENFFRESKIATYERMWHYISANHASVTVTSSTEGIKKVLEGNYAFLIESTTSEYNIMRNCELTSIGGLLDSKGYGFGVPENSPYRDILSDTILKLQDEGVIQKYYNKWWKEEANLKCDEEDKRKELASALGFANIGGVFVILAVGLVLSMIVAAIEFYIKIRHRNNGQV
;
A
#
# COMPACT_ATOMS: atom_id res chain seq x y z
N MET A 1 -46.46 31.31 -45.48
CA MET A 1 -45.95 31.65 -44.12
C MET A 1 -46.45 30.57 -43.20
N PHE A 2 -45.64 30.13 -42.24
CA PHE A 2 -45.99 29.10 -41.28
C PHE A 2 -46.03 29.71 -39.88
N PHE A 3 -47.10 29.45 -39.14
CA PHE A 3 -47.31 30.05 -37.83
C PHE A 3 -46.80 29.12 -36.73
N LEU A 4 -46.08 29.68 -35.76
CA LEU A 4 -45.62 28.95 -34.58
C LEU A 4 -46.25 29.52 -33.31
N GLY A 5 -46.62 28.60 -32.41
CA GLY A 5 -47.04 28.92 -31.06
C GLY A 5 -45.94 28.62 -30.06
N ALA A 6 -45.86 29.42 -28.99
CA ALA A 6 -45.00 29.12 -27.86
C ALA A 6 -45.65 29.49 -26.53
N ILE A 7 -45.39 28.67 -25.51
CA ILE A 7 -45.87 28.88 -24.15
C ILE A 7 -44.73 28.59 -23.17
N PHE A 8 -44.49 29.50 -22.24
CA PHE A 8 -43.38 29.39 -21.28
C PHE A 8 -43.86 29.65 -19.85
N ASP A 9 -43.11 29.15 -18.88
CA ASP A 9 -43.31 29.53 -17.48
C ASP A 9 -42.79 30.95 -17.22
N ASN A 10 -43.43 31.69 -16.31
CA ASN A 10 -42.99 33.01 -15.86
C ASN A 10 -41.52 33.06 -15.40
N GLN A 11 -40.98 31.95 -14.88
CA GLN A 11 -39.59 31.83 -14.43
C GLN A 11 -38.61 31.48 -15.56
N ASP A 12 -39.10 31.03 -16.72
CA ASP A 12 -38.27 30.53 -17.83
C ASP A 12 -38.04 31.60 -18.92
N ILE A 13 -37.52 32.74 -18.48
CA ILE A 13 -37.26 33.91 -19.35
C ILE A 13 -36.21 33.60 -20.41
N LEU A 14 -35.22 32.75 -20.07
CA LEU A 14 -34.11 32.42 -20.95
C LEU A 14 -34.56 31.60 -22.17
N SER A 15 -35.41 30.59 -21.97
CA SER A 15 -35.91 29.76 -23.08
C SER A 15 -36.79 30.59 -24.02
N ARG A 16 -37.60 31.50 -23.48
CA ARG A 16 -38.37 32.46 -24.29
C ARG A 16 -37.47 33.33 -25.17
N GLN A 17 -36.46 33.97 -24.58
CA GLN A 17 -35.54 34.83 -25.33
C GLN A 17 -34.76 34.05 -26.38
N ALA A 18 -34.35 32.82 -26.05
CA ALA A 18 -33.73 31.91 -27.00
C ALA A 18 -34.67 31.58 -28.16
N PHE A 19 -35.96 31.30 -27.90
CA PHE A 19 -36.95 31.04 -28.95
C PHE A 19 -37.14 32.23 -29.90
N GLU A 20 -37.35 33.43 -29.36
CA GLU A 20 -37.51 34.67 -30.15
C GLU A 20 -36.27 34.91 -31.05
N TYR A 21 -35.07 34.77 -30.47
CA TYR A 21 -33.81 34.90 -31.19
C TYR A 21 -33.65 33.84 -32.29
N SER A 22 -34.01 32.59 -31.99
CA SER A 22 -33.89 31.46 -32.93
C SER A 22 -34.75 31.68 -34.17
N VAL A 23 -36.01 32.11 -33.98
CA VAL A 23 -36.91 32.39 -35.10
C VAL A 23 -36.39 33.55 -35.96
N ALA A 24 -35.91 34.62 -35.33
CA ALA A 24 -35.32 35.75 -36.06
C ALA A 24 -34.09 35.31 -36.89
N LYS A 25 -33.22 34.49 -36.30
CA LYS A 25 -32.00 33.99 -36.96
C LYS A 25 -32.30 33.06 -38.12
N ILE A 26 -33.20 32.10 -37.96
CA ILE A 26 -33.59 31.15 -39.01
C ILE A 26 -34.24 31.87 -40.19
N ASN A 27 -35.09 32.86 -39.93
CA ASN A 27 -35.73 33.65 -40.99
C ASN A 27 -34.74 34.51 -41.79
N ASN A 28 -33.59 34.88 -41.20
CA ASN A 28 -32.54 35.61 -41.90
C ASN A 28 -31.66 34.69 -42.77
N GLN A 29 -31.64 33.38 -42.48
CA GLN A 29 -30.85 32.40 -43.21
C GLN A 29 -31.67 31.75 -44.35
N SER A 30 -31.58 32.33 -45.55
CA SER A 30 -32.31 31.85 -46.75
C SER A 30 -31.96 30.42 -47.18
N GLN A 31 -30.89 29.84 -46.64
CA GLN A 31 -30.51 28.44 -46.89
C GLN A 31 -31.39 27.42 -46.15
N ILE A 32 -32.03 27.82 -45.04
CA ILE A 32 -32.83 26.92 -44.20
C ILE A 32 -34.28 26.85 -44.71
N LEU A 33 -34.87 28.01 -45.01
CA LEU A 33 -36.22 28.12 -45.57
C LEU A 33 -36.15 28.89 -46.89
N LYS A 34 -36.18 28.17 -48.02
CA LYS A 34 -36.00 28.78 -49.35
C LYS A 34 -37.22 29.58 -49.82
N ASN A 35 -38.43 29.04 -49.57
CA ASN A 35 -39.69 29.55 -50.12
C ASN A 35 -40.75 29.88 -49.05
N SER A 36 -40.38 29.80 -47.77
CA SER A 36 -41.29 29.97 -46.64
C SER A 36 -40.64 30.83 -45.57
N LYS A 37 -41.48 31.47 -44.75
CA LYS A 37 -41.06 32.22 -43.56
C LYS A 37 -41.86 31.73 -42.37
N ILE A 38 -41.19 31.64 -41.23
CA ILE A 38 -41.80 31.34 -39.94
C ILE A 38 -42.29 32.66 -39.34
N VAL A 39 -43.54 32.70 -38.90
CA VAL A 39 -44.13 33.84 -38.19
C VAL A 39 -44.58 33.34 -36.83
N VAL A 40 -44.13 33.99 -35.76
CA VAL A 40 -44.63 33.69 -34.42
C VAL A 40 -45.96 34.41 -34.23
N THR A 41 -47.02 33.68 -33.89
CA THR A 41 -48.35 34.29 -33.68
C THR A 41 -48.49 34.81 -32.26
N HIS A 42 -48.15 33.99 -31.28
CA HIS A 42 -48.27 34.28 -29.86
C HIS A 42 -47.12 33.65 -29.07
N ILE A 43 -46.62 34.39 -28.07
CA ILE A 43 -45.66 33.92 -27.07
C ILE A 43 -46.27 34.23 -25.71
N ASP A 44 -46.83 33.20 -25.10
CA ASP A 44 -47.58 33.36 -23.85
C ASP A 44 -46.77 32.88 -22.64
N MET A 45 -46.94 33.57 -21.52
CA MET A 45 -46.28 33.26 -20.26
C MET A 45 -47.32 32.88 -19.21
N VAL A 46 -47.12 31.76 -18.52
CA VAL A 46 -48.08 31.20 -17.57
C VAL A 46 -47.40 30.83 -16.26
N GLU A 47 -48.15 30.84 -15.16
CA GLU A 47 -47.67 30.35 -13.87
C GLU A 47 -47.65 28.81 -13.83
N ALA A 48 -46.66 28.23 -13.14
CA ALA A 48 -46.44 26.79 -13.04
C ALA A 48 -47.64 25.95 -12.56
N HIS A 49 -48.59 26.57 -11.86
CA HIS A 49 -49.74 25.90 -11.23
C HIS A 49 -51.09 26.28 -11.84
N ASP A 50 -51.13 27.15 -12.86
CA ASP A 50 -52.37 27.58 -13.51
C ASP A 50 -52.60 26.86 -14.84
N SER A 51 -53.05 25.61 -14.77
CA SER A 51 -53.36 24.78 -15.94
C SER A 51 -54.51 25.35 -16.78
N PHE A 52 -55.44 26.10 -16.17
CA PHE A 52 -56.61 26.63 -16.88
C PHE A 52 -56.23 27.78 -17.80
N SER A 53 -55.40 28.72 -17.31
CA SER A 53 -54.87 29.79 -18.14
C SER A 53 -53.99 29.25 -19.27
N ALA A 54 -53.15 28.24 -18.99
CA ALA A 54 -52.37 27.55 -20.02
C ALA A 54 -53.26 26.95 -21.12
N TYR A 55 -54.32 26.24 -20.75
CA TYR A 55 -55.28 25.69 -21.69
C TYR A 55 -55.92 26.78 -22.57
N LYS A 56 -56.44 27.85 -21.95
CA LYS A 56 -57.12 28.91 -22.67
C LYS A 56 -56.21 29.59 -23.70
N LEU A 57 -54.99 29.94 -23.29
CA LEU A 57 -54.01 30.60 -24.15
C LEU A 57 -53.61 29.69 -25.31
N VAL A 58 -53.32 28.42 -25.05
CA VAL A 58 -53.02 27.46 -26.13
C VAL A 58 -54.19 27.32 -27.09
N CYS A 59 -55.44 27.30 -26.61
CA CYS A 59 -56.61 27.27 -27.49
C CYS A 59 -56.70 28.49 -28.40
N GLU A 60 -56.44 29.68 -27.88
CA GLU A 60 -56.35 30.91 -28.70
C GLU A 60 -55.24 30.79 -29.76
N GLN A 61 -54.09 30.20 -29.42
CA GLN A 61 -53.04 29.93 -30.42
C GLN A 61 -53.49 28.93 -31.49
N LEU A 62 -54.22 27.89 -31.12
CA LEU A 62 -54.72 26.87 -32.05
C LEU A 62 -55.74 27.40 -33.06
N GLU A 63 -56.57 28.36 -32.63
CA GLU A 63 -57.51 29.08 -33.50
C GLU A 63 -56.80 29.90 -34.59
N THR A 64 -55.52 30.27 -34.39
CA THR A 64 -54.72 30.93 -35.44
C THR A 64 -54.13 29.97 -36.48
N GLY A 65 -54.17 28.65 -36.22
CA GLY A 65 -53.58 27.62 -37.06
C GLY A 65 -52.06 27.57 -36.96
N ILE A 66 -51.54 27.05 -35.84
CA ILE A 66 -50.10 26.83 -35.62
C ILE A 66 -49.62 25.49 -36.18
N ALA A 67 -48.36 25.44 -36.62
CA ALA A 67 -47.71 24.23 -37.15
C ALA A 67 -47.06 23.35 -36.07
N ALA A 68 -46.67 23.97 -34.96
CA ALA A 68 -46.09 23.33 -33.78
C ALA A 68 -46.17 24.27 -32.58
N LEU A 69 -46.12 23.67 -31.39
CA LEU A 69 -46.08 24.38 -30.11
C LEU A 69 -44.73 24.13 -29.42
N PHE A 70 -44.10 25.18 -28.91
CA PHE A 70 -42.80 25.11 -28.24
C PHE A 70 -42.91 25.51 -26.77
N THR A 71 -42.15 24.82 -25.92
CA THR A 71 -41.97 25.22 -24.52
C THR A 71 -40.57 24.90 -23.99
N GLY A 72 -40.21 25.60 -22.93
CA GLY A 72 -38.97 25.40 -22.19
C GLY A 72 -39.16 24.33 -21.12
N GLN A 73 -39.33 24.78 -19.88
CA GLN A 73 -39.56 23.94 -18.70
C GLN A 73 -40.97 23.35 -18.62
N LEU A 74 -41.07 22.02 -18.54
CA LEU A 74 -42.33 21.32 -18.29
C LEU A 74 -42.79 21.51 -16.83
N THR A 75 -43.80 22.35 -16.64
CA THR A 75 -44.45 22.58 -15.34
C THR A 75 -45.80 21.85 -15.27
N PRO A 76 -46.38 21.64 -14.06
CA PRO A 76 -47.68 20.98 -13.91
C PRO A 76 -48.80 21.61 -14.74
N SER A 77 -48.76 22.93 -14.99
CA SER A 77 -49.70 23.60 -15.88
C SER A 77 -49.55 23.19 -17.34
N LEU A 78 -48.32 22.91 -17.79
CA LEU A 78 -47.98 22.52 -19.16
C LEU A 78 -48.09 21.02 -19.42
N GLU A 79 -48.11 20.17 -18.40
CA GLU A 79 -48.44 18.74 -18.55
C GLU A 79 -49.83 18.55 -19.18
N PHE A 80 -50.78 19.43 -18.83
CA PHE A 80 -52.12 19.40 -19.43
C PHE A 80 -52.10 19.76 -20.93
N VAL A 81 -51.25 20.73 -21.31
CA VAL A 81 -51.05 21.14 -22.70
C VAL A 81 -50.54 19.98 -23.55
N SER A 82 -49.64 19.16 -22.99
CA SER A 82 -49.14 17.96 -23.66
C SER A 82 -50.24 16.94 -23.99
N SER A 83 -51.24 16.82 -23.11
CA SER A 83 -52.40 15.96 -23.35
C SER A 83 -53.27 16.49 -24.50
N LEU A 84 -53.47 17.80 -24.54
CA LEU A 84 -54.27 18.48 -25.57
C LEU A 84 -53.61 18.39 -26.95
N THR A 85 -52.30 18.67 -27.04
CA THR A 85 -51.56 18.57 -28.31
C THR A 85 -51.56 17.14 -28.84
N ARG A 86 -51.50 16.15 -27.94
CA ARG A 86 -51.63 14.74 -28.29
C ARG A 86 -53.01 14.40 -28.87
N GLU A 87 -54.09 14.93 -28.32
CA GLU A 87 -55.44 14.71 -28.82
C GLU A 87 -55.66 15.35 -30.19
N LEU A 88 -55.09 16.55 -30.41
CA LEU A 88 -55.22 17.30 -31.66
C LEU A 88 -54.15 16.98 -32.73
N HIS A 89 -53.26 16.03 -32.44
CA HIS A 89 -52.13 15.61 -33.31
C HIS A 89 -51.14 16.74 -33.64
N ILE A 90 -50.84 17.60 -32.68
CA ILE A 90 -49.97 18.76 -32.88
C ILE A 90 -48.58 18.45 -32.30
N PRO A 91 -47.51 18.60 -33.09
CA PRO A 91 -46.16 18.43 -32.57
C PRO A 91 -45.86 19.42 -31.44
N PHE A 92 -45.49 18.89 -30.27
CA PHE A 92 -45.16 19.66 -29.08
C PHE A 92 -43.68 19.48 -28.75
N PHE A 93 -42.89 20.55 -28.86
CA PHE A 93 -41.46 20.53 -28.63
C PHE A 93 -41.12 20.92 -27.18
N LEU A 94 -40.41 20.02 -26.50
CA LEU A 94 -39.87 20.21 -25.16
C LEU A 94 -38.34 20.36 -25.21
N SER A 95 -37.81 21.24 -24.37
CA SER A 95 -36.36 21.44 -24.22
C SER A 95 -35.87 21.27 -22.77
N SER A 96 -36.73 20.73 -21.89
CA SER A 96 -36.42 20.47 -20.50
C SER A 96 -36.39 18.98 -20.16
N PRO A 97 -35.79 18.62 -19.01
CA PRO A 97 -35.88 17.27 -18.49
C PRO A 97 -37.34 16.83 -18.35
N ASP A 98 -37.68 15.65 -18.88
CA ASP A 98 -38.97 15.02 -18.68
C ASP A 98 -38.87 13.93 -17.62
N SER A 99 -39.82 13.93 -16.68
CA SER A 99 -39.91 12.98 -15.58
C SER A 99 -41.00 11.93 -15.79
N GLN A 100 -41.73 12.00 -16.91
CA GLN A 100 -42.82 11.10 -17.21
C GLN A 100 -42.31 9.76 -17.73
N THR A 101 -42.90 8.69 -17.22
CA THR A 101 -42.69 7.30 -17.69
C THR A 101 -43.64 6.94 -18.84
N LYS A 102 -44.54 7.84 -19.23
CA LYS A 102 -45.57 7.61 -20.25
C LYS A 102 -45.09 8.12 -21.59
N VAL A 103 -45.22 7.28 -22.61
CA VAL A 103 -44.94 7.64 -24.01
C VAL A 103 -46.02 8.59 -24.51
N GLU A 104 -45.61 9.79 -24.93
CA GLU A 104 -46.48 10.77 -25.59
C GLU A 104 -46.14 10.89 -27.08
N TYR A 105 -46.99 10.32 -27.94
CA TYR A 105 -46.69 10.15 -29.37
C TYR A 105 -46.43 11.43 -30.17
N TYR A 106 -46.92 12.59 -29.71
CA TYR A 106 -46.79 13.88 -30.41
C TYR A 106 -45.84 14.85 -29.70
N THR A 107 -45.25 14.42 -28.58
CA THR A 107 -44.27 15.18 -27.83
C THR A 107 -42.87 14.83 -28.34
N ILE A 108 -42.07 15.86 -28.62
CA ILE A 108 -40.71 15.75 -29.14
C ILE A 108 -39.80 16.42 -28.13
N ASN A 109 -39.04 15.62 -27.37
CA ASN A 109 -38.15 16.15 -26.36
C ASN A 109 -36.71 16.20 -26.87
N VAL A 110 -36.22 17.43 -27.08
CA VAL A 110 -34.86 17.70 -27.55
C VAL A 110 -33.83 17.55 -26.41
N TYR A 111 -34.29 17.61 -25.15
CA TYR A 111 -33.46 17.32 -23.98
C TYR A 111 -33.06 15.84 -23.94
N PRO A 112 -31.81 15.50 -23.54
CA PRO A 112 -31.38 14.11 -23.42
C PRO A 112 -32.26 13.32 -22.46
N HIS A 113 -32.72 12.14 -22.90
CA HIS A 113 -33.54 11.27 -22.07
C HIS A 113 -32.79 10.82 -20.79
N TYR A 114 -33.52 10.68 -19.68
CA TYR A 114 -32.92 10.39 -18.37
C TYR A 114 -32.10 9.08 -18.33
N THR A 115 -32.42 8.12 -19.21
CA THR A 115 -31.66 6.87 -19.31
C THR A 115 -30.24 7.11 -19.82
N ALA A 116 -30.06 8.02 -20.78
CA ALA A 116 -28.74 8.33 -21.31
C ALA A 116 -27.89 9.08 -20.27
N THR A 117 -28.48 10.07 -19.57
CA THR A 117 -27.79 10.80 -18.50
C THR A 117 -27.44 9.89 -17.32
N SER A 118 -28.37 9.01 -16.93
CA SER A 118 -28.17 8.02 -15.86
C SER A 118 -27.03 7.05 -16.18
N GLN A 119 -26.97 6.56 -17.42
CA GLN A 119 -25.87 5.71 -17.88
C GLN A 119 -24.53 6.45 -17.86
N ALA A 120 -24.49 7.69 -18.34
CA ALA A 120 -23.28 8.51 -18.34
C ALA A 120 -22.69 8.67 -16.93
N TYR A 121 -23.50 9.08 -15.94
CA TYR A 121 -23.03 9.21 -14.56
C TYR A 121 -22.63 7.87 -13.94
N SER A 122 -23.38 6.79 -14.21
CA SER A 122 -23.01 5.43 -13.78
C SER A 122 -21.65 5.01 -14.32
N ASP A 123 -21.38 5.24 -15.60
CA ASP A 123 -20.15 4.78 -16.26
C ASP A 123 -18.94 5.59 -15.80
N ILE A 124 -19.09 6.90 -15.56
CA ILE A 124 -18.06 7.76 -14.95
C ILE A 124 -17.72 7.27 -13.54
N ILE A 125 -18.72 7.00 -12.72
CA ILE A 125 -18.51 6.54 -11.34
C ILE A 125 -17.83 5.17 -11.31
N LYS A 126 -18.21 4.24 -12.20
CA LYS A 126 -17.53 2.95 -12.35
C LYS A 126 -16.07 3.11 -12.79
N PHE A 127 -15.82 4.01 -13.75
CA PHE A 127 -14.46 4.31 -14.20
C PHE A 127 -13.58 4.84 -13.08
N GLN A 128 -14.12 5.73 -12.25
CA GLN A 128 -13.41 6.29 -11.08
C GLN A 128 -13.28 5.28 -9.91
N ARG A 129 -13.91 4.10 -10.00
CA ARG A 129 -13.88 3.03 -8.97
C ARG A 129 -14.33 3.49 -7.59
N TRP A 130 -15.37 4.32 -7.53
CA TRP A 130 -15.92 4.77 -6.25
C TRP A 130 -16.70 3.64 -5.56
N ASN A 131 -16.42 3.39 -4.29
CA ASN A 131 -17.09 2.36 -3.48
C ASN A 131 -18.09 2.97 -2.48
N GLU A 132 -17.90 4.23 -2.09
CA GLU A 132 -18.78 4.97 -1.17
C GLU A 132 -19.03 6.36 -1.75
N ILE A 133 -20.30 6.75 -1.84
CA ILE A 133 -20.72 8.00 -2.51
C ILE A 133 -21.85 8.67 -1.70
N ALA A 134 -21.78 9.99 -1.55
CA ALA A 134 -22.90 10.80 -1.11
C ALA A 134 -23.53 11.55 -2.29
N ILE A 135 -24.83 11.33 -2.52
CA ILE A 135 -25.63 12.06 -3.51
C ILE A 135 -26.31 13.22 -2.79
N ILE A 136 -25.99 14.44 -3.21
CA ILE A 136 -26.60 15.68 -2.71
C ILE A 136 -27.52 16.19 -3.80
N THR A 137 -28.82 16.28 -3.54
CA THR A 137 -29.80 16.77 -4.52
C THR A 137 -30.63 17.94 -3.98
N GLU A 138 -30.94 18.90 -4.84
CA GLU A 138 -31.85 20.01 -4.53
C GLU A 138 -33.32 19.52 -4.50
N HIS A 139 -33.70 18.64 -5.43
CA HIS A 139 -35.07 18.14 -5.58
C HIS A 139 -35.10 16.61 -5.71
N ALA A 140 -35.94 15.96 -4.91
CA ALA A 140 -36.10 14.50 -4.97
C ALA A 140 -36.48 13.95 -6.36
N LYS A 141 -37.15 14.76 -7.21
CA LYS A 141 -37.49 14.40 -8.59
C LYS A 141 -36.25 14.11 -9.45
N ASN A 142 -35.13 14.77 -9.17
CA ASN A 142 -33.90 14.64 -9.95
C ASN A 142 -33.19 13.30 -9.74
N LEU A 143 -33.56 12.55 -8.70
CA LEU A 143 -33.04 11.20 -8.48
C LEU A 143 -33.41 10.23 -9.61
N LEU A 144 -34.44 10.54 -10.41
CA LEU A 144 -34.79 9.77 -11.61
C LEU A 144 -33.66 9.78 -12.64
N TYR A 145 -32.92 10.88 -12.77
CA TYR A 145 -31.76 10.98 -13.68
C TYR A 145 -30.56 10.15 -13.22
N LEU A 146 -30.63 9.53 -12.04
CA LEU A 146 -29.58 8.72 -11.43
C LEU A 146 -30.05 7.28 -11.20
N GLN A 147 -31.11 6.84 -11.88
CA GLN A 147 -31.77 5.55 -11.61
C GLN A 147 -30.84 4.34 -11.76
N ASP A 148 -29.97 4.32 -12.77
CA ASP A 148 -29.08 3.18 -12.99
C ASP A 148 -27.97 3.11 -11.94
N LEU A 149 -27.52 4.26 -11.43
CA LEU A 149 -26.62 4.32 -10.28
C LEU A 149 -27.28 3.72 -9.03
N LEU A 150 -28.53 4.06 -8.77
CA LEU A 150 -29.29 3.52 -7.63
C LEU A 150 -29.56 2.01 -7.77
N LYS A 151 -29.81 1.52 -8.99
CA LYS A 151 -29.95 0.07 -9.28
C LYS A 151 -28.67 -0.72 -9.00
N ILE A 152 -27.50 -0.13 -9.24
CA ILE A 152 -26.19 -0.78 -8.99
C ILE A 152 -26.01 -1.09 -7.51
N SER A 153 -26.35 -0.15 -6.62
CA SER A 153 -26.27 -0.37 -5.18
C SER A 153 -27.18 -1.51 -4.69
N SER A 154 -28.34 -1.68 -5.33
CA SER A 154 -29.32 -2.71 -4.93
C SER A 154 -28.90 -4.15 -5.28
N ASN A 155 -28.06 -4.36 -6.30
CA ASN A 155 -27.90 -5.71 -6.88
C ASN A 155 -26.67 -6.47 -6.40
N LYS A 156 -25.68 -5.82 -5.77
CA LYS A 156 -24.50 -6.44 -5.16
C LYS A 156 -23.99 -5.47 -4.10
N ASN A 157 -23.56 -5.94 -2.93
CA ASN A 157 -22.90 -5.13 -1.86
C ASN A 157 -21.56 -4.48 -2.32
N GLN A 158 -21.54 -3.85 -3.49
CA GLN A 158 -20.37 -3.29 -4.17
C GLN A 158 -20.23 -1.79 -3.91
N MET A 159 -21.32 -1.07 -3.60
CA MET A 159 -21.28 0.38 -3.44
C MET A 159 -22.29 0.88 -2.40
N THR A 160 -21.82 1.68 -1.44
CA THR A 160 -22.65 2.37 -0.45
C THR A 160 -23.05 3.76 -0.96
N ILE A 161 -24.36 4.01 -1.05
CA ILE A 161 -24.90 5.29 -1.52
C ILE A 161 -25.67 5.96 -0.38
N THR A 162 -25.24 7.16 -0.01
CA THR A 162 -25.94 8.01 0.95
C THR A 162 -26.63 9.16 0.23
N VAL A 163 -27.97 9.18 0.22
CA VAL A 163 -28.72 10.27 -0.41
C VAL A 163 -29.08 11.32 0.64
N ARG A 164 -28.83 12.59 0.31
CA ARG A 164 -29.22 13.76 1.11
C ARG A 164 -29.85 14.82 0.22
N GLN A 165 -30.97 15.36 0.69
CA GLN A 165 -31.63 16.47 0.03
C GLN A 165 -31.24 17.79 0.72
N LEU A 166 -30.93 18.81 -0.07
CA LEU A 166 -30.76 20.17 0.44
C LEU A 166 -32.10 20.69 0.94
N GLN A 167 -32.16 21.06 2.22
CA GLN A 167 -33.35 21.66 2.82
C GLN A 167 -33.23 23.19 2.76
N GLY A 168 -34.30 23.86 2.34
CA GLY A 168 -34.42 25.31 2.37
C GLY A 168 -34.46 26.00 1.00
N ARG A 169 -34.66 27.32 1.01
CA ARG A 169 -34.61 28.20 -0.17
C ARG A 169 -33.16 28.48 -0.55
N PRO A 170 -32.80 28.33 -1.83
CA PRO A 170 -31.46 28.65 -2.31
C PRO A 170 -31.04 30.09 -1.98
N GLY A 171 -29.81 30.28 -1.52
CA GLY A 171 -29.22 31.58 -1.19
C GLY A 171 -29.65 32.18 0.17
N VAL A 172 -30.68 31.64 0.83
CA VAL A 172 -31.18 32.12 2.13
C VAL A 172 -30.88 31.14 3.25
N ASP A 173 -31.02 29.84 3.00
CA ASP A 173 -30.84 28.81 4.02
C ASP A 173 -29.41 28.25 4.09
N ASN A 174 -29.01 27.89 5.30
CA ASN A 174 -27.65 27.46 5.60
C ASN A 174 -27.49 25.94 5.39
N TRP A 175 -26.85 25.54 4.28
CA TRP A 175 -26.49 24.14 3.98
C TRP A 175 -25.26 23.66 4.76
N TYR A 176 -24.58 24.56 5.48
CA TYR A 176 -23.40 24.25 6.29
C TYR A 176 -23.62 23.09 7.27
N SER A 177 -24.78 23.00 7.92
CA SER A 177 -25.08 21.94 8.89
C SER A 177 -25.11 20.55 8.24
N LEU A 178 -25.71 20.44 7.06
CA LEU A 178 -25.75 19.19 6.30
C LEU A 178 -24.37 18.82 5.76
N LEU A 179 -23.64 19.80 5.23
CA LEU A 179 -22.27 19.58 4.74
C LEU A 179 -21.33 19.20 5.89
N LEU A 180 -21.51 19.77 7.09
CA LEU A 180 -20.77 19.39 8.29
C LEU A 180 -21.09 17.95 8.71
N GLN A 181 -22.37 17.55 8.71
CA GLN A 181 -22.75 16.16 8.96
C GLN A 181 -22.13 15.19 7.94
N LEU A 182 -22.12 15.56 6.66
CA LEU A 182 -21.47 14.76 5.61
C LEU A 182 -19.95 14.67 5.82
N LYS A 183 -19.31 15.76 6.25
CA LYS A 183 -17.90 15.73 6.66
C LYS A 183 -17.68 14.79 7.85
N GLU A 184 -18.55 14.84 8.85
CA GLU A 184 -18.51 13.98 10.03
C GLU A 184 -18.76 12.50 9.70
N THR A 185 -19.42 12.18 8.59
CA THR A 185 -19.52 10.79 8.11
C THR A 185 -18.25 10.27 7.46
N GLY A 186 -17.29 11.13 7.11
CA GLY A 186 -16.02 10.74 6.49
C GLY A 186 -16.09 10.47 4.99
N ILE A 187 -17.25 10.70 4.36
CA ILE A 187 -17.45 10.51 2.93
C ILE A 187 -16.61 11.55 2.18
N SER A 188 -15.82 11.09 1.20
CA SER A 188 -14.95 11.94 0.40
C SER A 188 -15.44 12.16 -1.04
N LYS A 189 -16.39 11.35 -1.51
CA LYS A 189 -16.86 11.35 -2.89
C LYS A 189 -18.31 11.83 -2.96
N PHE A 190 -18.54 12.90 -3.70
CA PHE A 190 -19.83 13.59 -3.75
C PHE A 190 -20.35 13.68 -5.18
N LEU A 191 -21.60 13.27 -5.38
CA LEU A 191 -22.37 13.55 -6.59
C LEU A 191 -23.34 14.68 -6.28
N VAL A 192 -23.17 15.83 -6.93
CA VAL A 192 -23.89 17.07 -6.60
C VAL A 192 -24.85 17.43 -7.71
N ASP A 193 -26.12 17.39 -7.35
CA ASP A 193 -27.26 17.77 -8.17
C ASP A 193 -27.90 19.05 -7.64
N VAL A 194 -27.38 20.18 -8.12
CA VAL A 194 -27.75 21.53 -7.70
C VAL A 194 -27.89 22.38 -8.94
N LYS A 195 -28.91 23.26 -8.98
CA LYS A 195 -29.13 24.18 -10.09
C LYS A 195 -27.88 25.05 -10.32
N THR A 196 -27.56 25.35 -11.58
CA THR A 196 -26.37 26.10 -11.97
C THR A 196 -26.21 27.43 -11.22
N ASP A 197 -27.31 28.14 -10.99
CA ASP A 197 -27.31 29.43 -10.28
C ASP A 197 -26.89 29.29 -8.80
N ASN A 198 -27.11 28.11 -8.20
CA ASN A 198 -26.85 27.81 -6.79
C ASN A 198 -25.47 27.17 -6.54
N LEU A 199 -24.80 26.68 -7.59
CA LEU A 199 -23.51 25.97 -7.47
C LEU A 199 -22.43 26.82 -6.80
N HIS A 200 -22.38 28.11 -7.13
CA HIS A 200 -21.39 29.02 -6.53
C HIS A 200 -21.55 29.13 -5.00
N ASP A 201 -22.78 29.21 -4.51
CA ASP A 201 -23.05 29.31 -3.07
C ASP A 201 -22.88 27.97 -2.35
N PHE A 202 -23.20 26.86 -3.02
CA PHE A 202 -22.92 25.51 -2.53
C PHE A 202 -21.41 25.32 -2.25
N PHE A 203 -20.56 25.61 -3.25
CA PHE A 203 -19.12 25.43 -3.10
C PHE A 203 -18.47 26.44 -2.15
N ARG A 204 -19.06 27.65 -2.01
CA ARG A 204 -18.65 28.60 -0.96
C ARG A 204 -18.84 28.00 0.44
N GLN A 205 -19.98 27.37 0.69
CA GLN A 205 -20.25 26.72 1.98
C GLN A 205 -19.42 25.44 2.16
N ALA A 206 -19.21 24.65 1.11
CA ALA A 206 -18.32 23.49 1.14
C ALA A 206 -16.88 23.90 1.51
N LYS A 207 -16.41 25.03 1.01
CA LYS A 207 -15.12 25.62 1.40
C LYS A 207 -15.06 25.99 2.88
N MET A 208 -16.12 26.60 3.43
CA MET A 208 -16.19 26.94 4.86
C MET A 208 -16.15 25.71 5.77
N VAL A 209 -16.79 24.62 5.35
CA VAL A 209 -16.78 23.34 6.07
C VAL A 209 -15.45 22.60 5.90
N GLY A 210 -14.63 22.98 4.92
CA GLY A 210 -13.35 22.33 4.62
C GLY A 210 -13.50 21.04 3.79
N LEU A 211 -14.52 20.97 2.94
CA LEU A 211 -14.72 19.89 1.96
C LEU A 211 -13.99 20.16 0.62
N MET A 212 -13.24 21.26 0.51
CA MET A 212 -12.49 21.65 -0.68
C MET A 212 -11.00 21.27 -0.58
N GLY A 213 -10.73 20.09 -0.03
CA GLY A 213 -9.38 19.54 0.13
C GLY A 213 -9.02 18.55 -0.99
N PRO A 214 -7.74 18.15 -1.09
CA PRO A 214 -7.24 17.27 -2.16
C PRO A 214 -7.76 15.82 -2.12
N TYR A 215 -8.41 15.43 -1.03
CA TYR A 215 -8.94 14.08 -0.86
C TYR A 215 -10.41 13.96 -1.31
N TYR A 216 -11.05 15.10 -1.58
CA TYR A 216 -12.44 15.16 -1.95
C TYR A 216 -12.57 15.18 -3.48
N ASP A 217 -13.56 14.46 -3.99
CA ASP A 217 -13.92 14.51 -5.41
C ASP A 217 -15.41 14.86 -5.53
N PHE A 218 -15.73 15.75 -6.48
CA PHE A 218 -17.08 16.16 -6.81
C PHE A 218 -17.40 15.81 -8.25
N VAL A 219 -18.56 15.19 -8.49
CA VAL A 219 -19.14 15.05 -9.83
C VAL A 219 -20.41 15.90 -9.88
N LEU A 220 -20.50 16.80 -10.85
CA LEU A 220 -21.64 17.69 -11.05
C LEU A 220 -22.62 17.11 -12.07
N THR A 221 -23.93 17.19 -11.77
CA THR A 221 -24.97 16.76 -12.72
C THR A 221 -25.39 17.85 -13.70
N SER A 222 -25.08 19.12 -13.42
CA SER A 222 -25.41 20.23 -14.31
C SER A 222 -24.49 20.25 -15.53
N PHE A 223 -25.06 20.46 -16.72
CA PHE A 223 -24.30 20.60 -17.97
C PHE A 223 -23.62 21.96 -18.13
N ASP A 224 -23.98 22.95 -17.32
CA ASP A 224 -23.59 24.35 -17.46
C ASP A 224 -22.38 24.72 -16.57
N VAL A 225 -21.44 23.80 -16.38
CA VAL A 225 -20.29 24.01 -15.49
C VAL A 225 -19.39 25.16 -15.97
N SER A 226 -19.26 25.36 -17.28
CA SER A 226 -18.46 26.44 -17.89
C SER A 226 -19.09 27.83 -17.77
N VAL A 227 -20.38 27.92 -17.46
CA VAL A 227 -21.12 29.18 -17.29
C VAL A 227 -20.82 29.82 -15.93
N VAL A 228 -20.52 29.00 -14.93
CA VAL A 228 -20.29 29.45 -13.55
C VAL A 228 -18.92 30.13 -13.45
N LYS A 229 -18.86 31.27 -12.76
CA LYS A 229 -17.59 31.95 -12.46
C LYS A 229 -16.93 31.30 -11.25
N TRP A 230 -15.76 30.70 -11.46
CA TRP A 230 -15.07 29.89 -10.45
C TRP A 230 -13.90 30.60 -9.76
N ASP A 231 -13.57 31.84 -10.16
CA ASP A 231 -12.33 32.59 -9.85
C ASP A 231 -11.90 32.68 -8.36
N LYS A 232 -12.79 32.41 -7.39
CA LYS A 232 -12.48 32.42 -5.94
C LYS A 232 -12.49 31.02 -5.29
N ILE A 233 -13.01 30.04 -6.01
CA ILE A 233 -13.22 28.66 -5.55
C ILE A 233 -12.07 27.78 -6.09
N LEU A 234 -11.51 28.09 -7.26
CA LEU A 234 -10.46 27.30 -7.95
C LEU A 234 -9.09 27.21 -7.26
N TYR A 235 -8.79 28.01 -6.24
CA TYR A 235 -7.53 27.89 -5.49
C TYR A 235 -7.46 26.65 -4.59
N THR A 236 -8.37 25.70 -4.76
CA THR A 236 -8.49 24.50 -3.93
C THR A 236 -8.19 23.26 -4.76
N LEU A 237 -7.40 22.35 -4.19
CA LEU A 237 -6.86 21.12 -4.79
C LEU A 237 -7.92 20.02 -5.08
N VAL A 238 -9.19 20.37 -5.16
CA VAL A 238 -10.29 19.41 -5.23
C VAL A 238 -10.58 19.05 -6.70
N ASN A 239 -10.77 17.76 -7.00
CA ASN A 239 -11.19 17.37 -8.34
C ASN A 239 -12.69 17.60 -8.49
N ILE A 240 -13.08 18.42 -9.45
CA ILE A 240 -14.48 18.62 -9.81
C ILE A 240 -14.66 18.24 -11.27
N THR A 241 -15.35 17.13 -11.50
CA THR A 241 -15.72 16.63 -12.82
C THR A 241 -17.16 17.03 -13.13
N GLY A 242 -17.40 17.46 -14.36
CA GLY A 242 -18.72 17.77 -14.88
C GLY A 242 -18.95 17.15 -16.24
N LEU A 243 -20.20 17.13 -16.66
CA LEU A 243 -20.57 16.86 -18.05
C LEU A 243 -20.88 18.18 -18.75
N GLN A 244 -20.58 18.25 -20.04
CA GLN A 244 -21.00 19.33 -20.92
C GLN A 244 -21.69 18.75 -22.15
N PHE A 245 -22.77 19.40 -22.57
CA PHE A 245 -23.53 18.94 -23.73
C PHE A 245 -22.88 19.38 -25.05
N PHE A 246 -22.16 20.49 -25.04
CA PHE A 246 -21.37 21.01 -26.17
C PHE A 246 -20.16 21.79 -25.65
N GLY A 247 -19.06 21.73 -26.38
CA GLY A 247 -17.84 22.46 -26.07
C GLY A 247 -17.82 23.85 -26.70
N ARG A 248 -17.16 24.82 -26.05
CA ARG A 248 -16.97 26.18 -26.61
C ARG A 248 -16.20 26.18 -27.94
N ASP A 249 -15.33 25.19 -28.11
CA ASP A 249 -14.47 25.07 -29.28
C ASP A 249 -15.14 24.38 -30.48
N ASP A 250 -16.39 23.91 -30.32
CA ASP A 250 -17.13 23.28 -31.41
C ASP A 250 -17.39 24.31 -32.53
N PRO A 251 -17.08 23.99 -33.80
CA PRO A 251 -17.36 24.87 -34.93
C PRO A 251 -18.82 25.31 -35.01
N ALA A 252 -19.80 24.46 -34.63
CA ALA A 252 -21.21 24.82 -34.66
C ALA A 252 -21.57 25.91 -33.64
N VAL A 253 -20.92 25.88 -32.46
CA VAL A 253 -21.06 26.90 -31.42
C VAL A 253 -20.39 28.20 -31.86
N ARG A 254 -19.20 28.13 -32.47
CA ARG A 254 -18.50 29.30 -33.01
C ARG A 254 -19.31 29.98 -34.11
N GLU A 255 -19.85 29.21 -35.06
CA GLU A 255 -20.73 29.71 -36.11
C GLU A 255 -22.00 30.35 -35.52
N PHE A 256 -22.53 29.81 -34.42
CA PHE A 256 -23.66 30.41 -33.73
C PHE A 256 -23.35 31.83 -33.23
N PHE A 257 -22.15 32.08 -32.72
CA PHE A 257 -21.72 33.40 -32.27
C PHE A 257 -21.26 34.32 -33.42
N ASP A 258 -20.60 33.79 -34.45
CA ASP A 258 -20.09 34.58 -35.58
C ASP A 258 -21.22 35.16 -36.45
N ASN A 259 -22.30 34.39 -36.66
CA ASN A 259 -23.46 34.80 -37.47
C ASN A 259 -24.53 35.53 -36.64
N THR A 260 -24.12 36.54 -35.88
CA THR A 260 -25.02 37.36 -35.05
C THR A 260 -25.79 38.39 -35.90
N ILE A 261 -27.06 38.61 -35.57
CA ILE A 261 -27.89 39.65 -36.22
C ILE A 261 -27.45 41.03 -35.68
N PRO A 262 -27.00 41.97 -36.52
CA PRO A 262 -26.62 43.31 -36.05
C PRO A 262 -27.85 44.10 -35.57
N GLY A 263 -27.79 44.65 -34.35
CA GLY A 263 -28.79 45.58 -33.81
C GLY A 263 -29.87 45.00 -32.90
N THR A 264 -29.81 43.70 -32.54
CA THR A 264 -30.66 43.12 -31.49
C THR A 264 -29.95 43.16 -30.13
N ASP A 265 -30.38 44.05 -29.23
CA ASP A 265 -30.04 44.04 -27.80
C ASP A 265 -30.74 42.85 -27.10
N SER A 266 -30.30 41.63 -27.38
CA SER A 266 -30.70 40.44 -26.62
C SER A 266 -29.73 40.22 -25.45
N PRO A 267 -30.20 39.87 -24.24
CA PRO A 267 -29.33 39.56 -23.09
C PRO A 267 -28.45 38.31 -23.29
N VAL A 268 -28.64 37.58 -24.41
CA VAL A 268 -27.69 36.61 -24.96
C VAL A 268 -26.32 37.25 -25.27
N HIS A 269 -26.24 38.59 -25.38
CA HIS A 269 -25.05 39.35 -25.74
C HIS A 269 -24.29 40.00 -24.57
N HIS A 270 -24.79 39.96 -23.33
CA HIS A 270 -24.21 40.84 -22.31
C HIS A 270 -22.85 40.44 -21.76
N ASN A 271 -22.31 39.26 -22.07
CA ASN A 271 -20.89 38.94 -21.91
C ASN A 271 -20.54 37.74 -22.83
N GLU A 272 -19.29 37.63 -23.27
CA GLU A 272 -18.70 36.46 -23.94
C GLU A 272 -18.68 35.17 -23.07
N TRP A 273 -19.44 35.17 -21.97
CA TRP A 273 -19.80 34.06 -21.09
C TRP A 273 -21.34 34.06 -21.06
N SER A 274 -22.10 33.12 -21.62
CA SER A 274 -21.89 31.69 -21.81
C SER A 274 -23.25 31.15 -22.29
N LEU A 275 -23.31 30.50 -23.45
CA LEU A 275 -24.54 29.87 -23.93
C LEU A 275 -24.95 28.76 -22.94
N ARG A 276 -26.09 28.92 -22.25
CA ARG A 276 -26.63 27.88 -21.37
C ARG A 276 -27.25 26.75 -22.19
N THR A 277 -27.23 25.55 -21.64
CA THR A 277 -27.75 24.35 -22.30
C THR A 277 -29.23 24.47 -22.64
N SER A 278 -30.05 25.07 -21.77
CA SER A 278 -31.48 25.31 -22.06
C SER A 278 -31.71 26.22 -23.27
N ALA A 279 -30.91 27.27 -23.42
CA ALA A 279 -30.98 28.18 -24.57
C ALA A 279 -30.51 27.49 -25.86
N ALA A 280 -29.44 26.70 -25.79
CA ALA A 280 -28.94 25.93 -26.93
C ALA A 280 -29.96 24.89 -27.41
N LEU A 281 -30.60 24.18 -26.48
CA LEU A 281 -31.63 23.19 -26.78
C LEU A 281 -32.88 23.83 -27.41
N MET A 282 -33.30 25.00 -26.93
CA MET A 282 -34.41 25.73 -27.53
C MET A 282 -34.07 26.17 -28.96
N TYR A 283 -32.86 26.68 -29.19
CA TYR A 283 -32.41 27.00 -30.54
C TYR A 283 -32.41 25.79 -31.46
N ASP A 284 -31.86 24.67 -30.99
CA ASP A 284 -31.86 23.42 -31.73
C ASP A 284 -33.26 22.89 -32.00
N ALA A 285 -34.22 23.09 -31.10
CA ALA A 285 -35.63 22.72 -31.32
C ALA A 285 -36.23 23.47 -32.50
N VAL A 286 -36.10 24.80 -32.54
CA VAL A 286 -36.63 25.63 -33.63
C VAL A 286 -35.88 25.36 -34.95
N TYR A 287 -34.55 25.23 -34.88
CA TYR A 287 -33.71 24.94 -36.04
C TYR A 287 -34.01 23.55 -36.64
N PHE A 288 -34.13 22.52 -35.80
CA PHE A 288 -34.51 21.18 -36.22
C PHE A 288 -35.90 21.18 -36.87
N PHE A 289 -36.87 21.84 -36.23
CA PHE A 289 -38.22 21.99 -36.76
C PHE A 289 -38.22 22.67 -38.13
N ALA A 290 -37.51 23.79 -38.29
CA ALA A 290 -37.47 24.53 -39.56
C ALA A 290 -36.88 23.68 -40.70
N ARG A 291 -35.83 22.90 -40.42
CA ARG A 291 -35.22 21.98 -41.40
C ARG A 291 -36.13 20.81 -41.73
N ALA A 292 -36.78 20.22 -40.73
CA ALA A 292 -37.74 19.14 -40.92
C ALA A 292 -38.92 19.64 -41.77
N LEU A 293 -39.47 20.82 -41.44
CA LEU A 293 -40.56 21.45 -42.17
C LEU A 293 -40.19 21.71 -43.63
N ASN A 294 -39.02 22.31 -43.90
CA ASN A 294 -38.59 22.57 -45.28
C ASN A 294 -38.52 21.29 -46.11
N LYS A 295 -37.92 20.21 -45.56
CA LYS A 295 -37.84 18.93 -46.26
C LYS A 295 -39.19 18.25 -46.44
N PHE A 296 -40.07 18.35 -45.45
CA PHE A 296 -41.41 17.75 -45.52
C PHE A 296 -42.25 18.43 -46.61
N VAL A 297 -42.22 19.76 -46.66
CA VAL A 297 -42.97 20.58 -47.64
C VAL A 297 -42.45 20.38 -49.07
N GLU A 298 -41.16 20.06 -49.25
CA GLU A 298 -40.60 19.68 -50.56
C GLU A 298 -41.18 18.37 -51.10
N GLN A 299 -41.65 17.47 -50.22
CA GLN A 299 -42.08 16.12 -50.57
C GLN A 299 -43.60 15.89 -50.47
N HIS A 300 -44.31 16.68 -49.67
CA HIS A 300 -45.72 16.50 -49.37
C HIS A 300 -46.48 17.83 -49.39
N SER A 301 -47.77 17.79 -49.76
CA SER A 301 -48.67 18.93 -49.55
C SER A 301 -48.91 19.14 -48.05
N PHE A 302 -48.56 20.31 -47.54
CA PHE A 302 -48.65 20.64 -46.12
C PHE A 302 -49.57 21.84 -45.92
N ILE A 303 -50.76 21.59 -45.37
CA ILE A 303 -51.78 22.61 -45.11
C ILE A 303 -52.00 22.70 -43.60
N ILE A 304 -51.87 23.90 -43.05
CA ILE A 304 -52.21 24.17 -41.65
C ILE A 304 -53.66 24.63 -41.59
N THR A 305 -54.45 23.94 -40.77
CA THR A 305 -55.85 24.27 -40.51
C THR A 305 -56.00 24.86 -39.12
N PRO A 306 -56.72 25.98 -38.95
CA PRO A 306 -57.17 26.44 -37.64
C PRO A 306 -57.95 25.34 -36.91
N LEU A 307 -57.66 25.11 -35.64
CA LEU A 307 -58.29 24.07 -34.81
C LEU A 307 -58.97 24.69 -33.61
N MET A 308 -60.11 24.13 -33.23
CA MET A 308 -60.83 24.48 -31.99
C MET A 308 -60.54 23.40 -30.96
N CYS A 309 -60.14 23.76 -29.74
CA CYS A 309 -59.86 22.78 -28.67
C CYS A 309 -61.03 21.87 -28.32
N HIS A 310 -62.26 22.32 -28.58
CA HIS A 310 -63.48 21.56 -28.31
C HIS A 310 -63.89 20.66 -29.50
N ALA A 311 -63.19 20.74 -30.64
CA ALA A 311 -63.47 19.92 -31.81
C ALA A 311 -62.84 18.53 -31.66
N GLN A 312 -63.56 17.50 -32.13
CA GLN A 312 -63.12 16.10 -32.08
C GLN A 312 -62.18 15.72 -33.23
N GLU A 313 -62.02 16.58 -34.24
CA GLU A 313 -61.20 16.28 -35.42
C GLU A 313 -59.77 16.79 -35.24
N PRO A 314 -58.77 15.90 -35.19
CA PRO A 314 -57.37 16.30 -35.09
C PRO A 314 -56.83 16.80 -36.43
N TRP A 315 -55.64 17.40 -36.39
CA TRP A 315 -54.98 17.87 -37.61
C TRP A 315 -54.62 16.71 -38.56
N ILE A 316 -55.15 16.77 -39.79
CA ILE A 316 -55.02 15.70 -40.81
C ILE A 316 -53.56 15.35 -41.10
N HIS A 317 -52.68 16.36 -41.19
CA HIS A 317 -51.27 16.16 -41.50
C HIS A 317 -50.39 15.96 -40.26
N GLY A 318 -50.94 16.10 -39.06
CA GLY A 318 -50.20 16.07 -37.80
C GLY A 318 -49.51 14.74 -37.51
N SER A 319 -50.18 13.62 -37.77
CA SER A 319 -49.62 12.27 -37.59
C SER A 319 -48.47 11.97 -38.55
N ALA A 320 -48.66 12.26 -39.84
CA ALA A 320 -47.63 12.08 -40.86
C ALA A 320 -46.40 12.96 -40.61
N PHE A 321 -46.61 14.20 -40.20
CA PHE A 321 -45.54 15.15 -39.92
C PHE A 321 -44.79 14.81 -38.62
N SER A 322 -45.49 14.40 -37.55
CA SER A 322 -44.87 13.94 -36.31
C SER A 322 -43.99 12.69 -36.53
N LEU A 323 -44.47 11.71 -37.32
CA LEU A 323 -43.68 10.54 -37.70
C LEU A 323 -42.44 10.92 -38.53
N PHE A 324 -42.59 11.89 -39.44
CA PHE A 324 -41.46 12.41 -40.20
C PHE A 324 -40.42 13.08 -39.28
N ILE A 325 -40.85 13.91 -38.33
CA ILE A 325 -39.94 14.54 -37.36
C ILE A 325 -39.13 13.48 -36.59
N LYS A 326 -39.77 12.39 -36.14
CA LYS A 326 -39.09 11.32 -35.38
C LYS A 326 -38.05 10.57 -36.19
N THR A 327 -38.24 10.45 -37.50
CA THR A 327 -37.30 9.76 -38.42
C THR A 327 -36.26 10.69 -39.03
N PHE A 328 -36.45 12.01 -38.91
CA PHE A 328 -35.55 13.02 -39.44
C PHE A 328 -34.31 13.18 -38.56
N GLU A 329 -33.15 13.37 -39.19
CA GLU A 329 -31.87 13.62 -38.51
C GLU A 329 -31.31 14.96 -38.96
N ALA A 330 -30.83 15.77 -38.00
CA ALA A 330 -30.13 17.01 -38.27
C ALA A 330 -29.03 17.25 -37.23
N ASN A 331 -28.02 18.07 -37.60
CA ASN A 331 -26.96 18.48 -36.70
C ASN A 331 -27.21 19.92 -36.27
N GLY A 332 -27.36 20.14 -34.96
CA GLY A 332 -27.49 21.44 -34.32
C GLY A 332 -26.25 21.81 -33.51
N ILE A 333 -26.40 22.77 -32.60
CA ILE A 333 -25.35 23.21 -31.67
C ILE A 333 -25.00 22.09 -30.68
N THR A 334 -25.99 21.32 -30.27
CA THR A 334 -25.84 20.20 -29.34
C THR A 334 -25.43 18.89 -30.03
N GLY A 335 -24.85 18.99 -31.23
CA GLY A 335 -24.44 17.85 -32.04
C GLY A 335 -25.58 17.22 -32.83
N LYS A 336 -25.54 15.90 -32.98
CA LYS A 336 -26.53 15.14 -33.76
C LYS A 336 -27.86 15.06 -33.00
N ILE A 337 -28.95 15.46 -33.64
CA ILE A 337 -30.31 15.40 -33.12
C ILE A 337 -31.04 14.26 -33.84
N LYS A 338 -31.40 13.24 -33.06
CA LYS A 338 -32.13 12.05 -33.49
C LYS A 338 -33.06 11.61 -32.36
N PHE A 339 -34.27 11.20 -32.72
CA PHE A 339 -35.27 10.72 -31.77
C PHE A 339 -35.52 9.22 -31.93
N ASP A 340 -36.01 8.60 -30.87
CA ASP A 340 -36.57 7.25 -30.93
C ASP A 340 -38.04 7.27 -31.43
N GLU A 341 -38.67 6.09 -31.47
CA GLU A 341 -40.08 5.95 -31.87
C GLU A 341 -41.05 6.76 -30.98
N ASN A 342 -40.63 7.05 -29.75
CA ASN A 342 -41.40 7.77 -28.76
C ASN A 342 -41.24 9.29 -28.88
N GLY A 343 -40.23 9.79 -29.62
CA GLY A 343 -39.91 11.22 -29.70
C GLY A 343 -38.90 11.68 -28.66
N LEU A 344 -38.16 10.75 -28.05
CA LEU A 344 -37.16 10.99 -27.01
C LEU A 344 -35.75 10.93 -27.58
N ARG A 345 -34.89 11.85 -27.16
CA ARG A 345 -33.48 11.90 -27.60
C ARG A 345 -32.61 10.98 -26.74
N THR A 346 -32.44 9.74 -27.19
CA THR A 346 -31.59 8.73 -26.53
C THR A 346 -30.18 8.65 -27.10
N ASP A 347 -30.00 9.01 -28.38
CA ASP A 347 -28.70 9.11 -29.05
C ASP A 347 -28.04 10.46 -28.74
N VAL A 348 -27.15 10.46 -27.75
CA VAL A 348 -26.48 11.68 -27.25
C VAL A 348 -25.01 11.44 -26.91
N SER A 349 -24.24 12.52 -27.01
CA SER A 349 -22.84 12.57 -26.62
C SER A 349 -22.59 13.69 -25.62
N PHE A 350 -21.84 13.41 -24.56
CA PHE A 350 -21.43 14.39 -23.54
C PHE A 350 -19.91 14.53 -23.52
N GLU A 351 -19.41 15.76 -23.44
CA GLU A 351 -18.01 15.99 -23.13
C GLU A 351 -17.79 15.89 -21.61
N ILE A 352 -16.74 15.18 -21.21
CA ILE A 352 -16.34 15.09 -19.81
C ILE A 352 -15.31 16.16 -19.58
N VAL A 353 -15.57 17.02 -18.59
CA VAL A 353 -14.73 18.15 -18.29
C VAL A 353 -14.31 18.14 -16.83
N ASP A 354 -13.06 18.49 -16.59
CA ASP A 354 -12.55 18.72 -15.24
C ASP A 354 -12.27 20.22 -15.06
N LEU A 355 -12.64 20.74 -13.88
CA LEU A 355 -12.35 22.10 -13.47
C LEU A 355 -10.90 22.20 -13.00
N VAL A 356 -10.14 23.08 -13.63
CA VAL A 356 -8.73 23.38 -13.34
C VAL A 356 -8.61 24.87 -12.99
N ALA A 357 -7.52 25.29 -12.36
CA ALA A 357 -7.27 26.69 -12.00
C ALA A 357 -7.40 27.67 -13.18
N ASP A 358 -7.02 27.25 -14.39
CA ASP A 358 -7.08 28.06 -15.61
C ASP A 358 -8.43 27.98 -16.35
N GLY A 359 -9.43 27.29 -15.79
CA GLY A 359 -10.76 27.13 -16.36
C GLY A 359 -11.16 25.67 -16.55
N VAL A 360 -12.04 25.41 -17.52
CA VAL A 360 -12.58 24.06 -17.76
C VAL A 360 -11.74 23.35 -18.81
N ASN A 361 -11.19 22.19 -18.47
CA ASN A 361 -10.40 21.36 -19.38
C ASN A 361 -11.20 20.13 -19.85
N ARG A 362 -11.19 19.86 -21.15
CA ARG A 362 -11.85 18.68 -21.72
C ARG A 362 -10.98 17.45 -21.53
N ASN A 363 -11.52 16.44 -20.85
CA ASN A 363 -10.79 15.23 -20.47
C ASN A 363 -11.34 13.95 -21.11
N GLY A 364 -12.51 13.97 -21.73
CA GLY A 364 -13.05 12.82 -22.43
C GLY A 364 -14.36 13.09 -23.18
N LEU A 365 -14.89 12.02 -23.79
CA LEU A 365 -16.17 11.98 -24.49
C LEU A 365 -16.95 10.74 -24.01
N TRP A 366 -18.22 10.93 -23.68
CA TRP A 366 -19.17 9.85 -23.47
C TRP A 366 -20.18 9.85 -24.62
N SER A 367 -20.56 8.68 -25.12
CA SER A 367 -21.55 8.53 -26.19
C SER A 367 -22.36 7.25 -26.01
N SER A 368 -23.67 7.34 -26.18
CA SER A 368 -24.59 6.20 -26.07
C SER A 368 -24.36 5.13 -27.15
N ASN A 369 -23.79 5.51 -28.30
CA ASN A 369 -23.67 4.66 -29.48
C ASN A 369 -22.36 3.86 -29.56
N ILE A 370 -21.38 4.18 -28.71
CA ILE A 370 -20.06 3.53 -28.71
C ILE A 370 -20.10 2.29 -27.79
N PRO A 371 -19.52 1.15 -28.18
CA PRO A 371 -19.57 -0.08 -27.37
C PRO A 371 -18.95 0.08 -25.96
N ASP A 372 -17.85 0.83 -25.83
CA ASP A 372 -17.24 1.14 -24.52
C ASP A 372 -17.83 2.39 -23.84
N ARG A 373 -18.76 3.10 -24.51
CA ARG A 373 -19.51 4.32 -24.10
C ARG A 373 -18.71 5.51 -23.57
N LEU A 374 -17.48 5.31 -23.11
CA LEU A 374 -16.66 6.25 -22.37
C LEU A 374 -15.23 6.22 -22.90
N GLU A 375 -14.79 7.34 -23.47
CA GLU A 375 -13.43 7.55 -23.96
C GLU A 375 -12.79 8.69 -23.16
N ILE A 376 -11.86 8.34 -22.25
CA ILE A 376 -11.15 9.32 -21.44
C ILE A 376 -9.72 9.46 -21.94
N GLN A 377 -9.34 10.67 -22.34
CA GLN A 377 -7.99 11.03 -22.79
C GLN A 377 -7.23 11.64 -21.61
N ARG A 378 -6.79 10.81 -20.66
CA ARG A 378 -5.92 11.27 -19.57
C ARG A 378 -4.49 11.40 -20.06
N ASN A 379 -3.99 12.63 -20.12
CA ASN A 379 -2.56 12.88 -20.30
C ASN A 379 -1.84 12.71 -18.96
N PHE A 380 -1.36 11.49 -18.68
CA PHE A 380 -0.69 11.14 -17.42
C PHE A 380 0.49 12.03 -17.07
N THR A 381 1.23 12.53 -18.07
CA THR A 381 2.37 13.43 -17.84
C THR A 381 1.91 14.78 -17.29
N LYS A 382 0.84 15.34 -17.84
CA LYS A 382 0.28 16.61 -17.39
C LYS A 382 -0.33 16.49 -15.99
N ASP A 383 -1.03 15.39 -15.70
CA ASP A 383 -1.61 15.10 -14.39
C ASP A 383 -0.52 14.95 -13.30
N TYR A 384 0.57 14.24 -13.62
CA TYR A 384 1.73 14.12 -12.71
C TYR A 384 2.39 15.49 -12.43
N GLU A 385 2.56 16.34 -13.45
CA GLU A 385 3.15 17.67 -13.28
C GLU A 385 2.26 18.58 -12.44
N VAL A 386 0.94 18.56 -12.66
CA VAL A 386 -0.04 19.30 -11.87
C VAL A 386 0.06 18.87 -10.40
N ARG A 387 -0.05 17.58 -10.10
CA ARG A 387 0.05 17.08 -8.71
C ARG A 387 1.41 17.37 -8.07
N LYS A 388 2.48 17.37 -8.86
CA LYS A 388 3.82 17.77 -8.38
C LYS A 388 3.90 19.26 -8.06
N GLN A 389 3.14 20.13 -8.74
CA GLN A 389 3.00 21.53 -8.36
C GLN A 389 2.12 21.67 -7.12
N GLU A 390 1.09 20.83 -6.97
CA GLU A 390 0.16 20.87 -5.82
C GLU A 390 0.82 20.57 -4.48
N ILE A 391 1.81 19.66 -4.44
CA ILE A 391 2.57 19.36 -3.21
C ILE A 391 3.53 20.50 -2.83
N GLN A 392 3.91 21.38 -3.78
CA GLN A 392 4.82 22.48 -3.50
C GLN A 392 4.17 23.49 -2.55
N ASN A 393 4.94 23.93 -1.55
CA ASN A 393 4.50 24.87 -0.51
C ASN A 393 3.37 24.35 0.40
N GLN A 394 3.03 23.07 0.37
CA GLN A 394 2.13 22.47 1.36
C GLN A 394 2.85 22.21 2.68
N VAL A 395 2.10 22.21 3.78
CA VAL A 395 2.58 21.79 5.10
C VAL A 395 2.04 20.38 5.37
N LEU A 396 2.88 19.35 5.26
CA LEU A 396 2.49 17.96 5.54
C LEU A 396 2.64 17.64 7.02
N LYS A 397 1.57 17.12 7.63
CA LYS A 397 1.63 16.58 9.00
C LYS A 397 2.20 15.18 8.98
N VAL A 398 3.40 15.03 9.53
CA VAL A 398 4.14 13.76 9.56
C VAL A 398 4.02 13.15 10.94
N VAL A 399 3.46 11.95 11.01
CA VAL A 399 3.36 11.19 12.26
C VAL A 399 4.47 10.14 12.34
N SER A 400 5.10 10.02 13.51
CA SER A 400 6.24 9.13 13.70
C SER A 400 6.31 8.49 15.10
N LEU A 401 7.20 7.50 15.25
CA LEU A 401 7.51 6.80 16.48
C LEU A 401 8.99 6.95 16.83
N LEU A 402 9.30 7.19 18.10
CA LEU A 402 10.69 7.26 18.58
C LEU A 402 11.31 5.87 18.65
N GLU A 403 12.18 5.56 17.70
CA GLU A 403 12.90 4.30 17.61
C GLU A 403 14.28 4.51 16.95
N PRO A 404 15.40 4.23 17.64
CA PRO A 404 16.72 4.33 17.05
C PRO A 404 16.99 3.16 16.08
N PRO A 405 17.63 3.41 14.92
CA PRO A 405 18.15 4.69 14.40
C PRO A 405 17.18 5.46 13.49
N TYR A 406 15.93 5.02 13.35
CA TYR A 406 14.98 5.58 12.39
C TYR A 406 14.58 7.01 12.74
N VAL A 407 14.13 7.24 13.98
CA VAL A 407 13.77 8.56 14.51
C VAL A 407 14.14 8.64 15.98
N THR A 408 14.99 9.61 16.31
CA THR A 408 15.51 9.83 17.66
C THR A 408 15.43 11.31 18.04
N LEU A 409 15.44 11.59 19.34
CA LEU A 409 15.51 12.96 19.84
C LEU A 409 16.93 13.51 19.68
N ASN A 410 17.04 14.71 19.13
CA ASN A 410 18.31 15.41 19.06
C ASN A 410 18.77 15.80 20.49
N ARG A 411 19.97 15.35 20.88
CA ARG A 411 20.52 15.59 22.23
C ARG A 411 20.97 17.04 22.45
N ASN A 412 21.29 17.78 21.38
CA ASN A 412 21.74 19.17 21.42
C ASN A 412 20.87 20.06 20.53
N PRO A 413 19.69 20.50 21.00
CA PRO A 413 18.87 21.44 20.25
C PRO A 413 19.49 22.85 20.35
N THR A 414 20.34 23.22 19.40
CA THR A 414 20.61 24.65 19.16
C THR A 414 19.35 25.33 18.60
N ASN A 415 19.14 26.62 18.89
CA ASN A 415 18.02 27.37 18.34
C ASN A 415 18.08 27.32 16.80
N GLY A 416 17.17 26.56 16.18
CA GLY A 416 17.09 26.34 14.73
C GLY A 416 17.47 24.93 14.24
N THR A 417 18.06 24.06 15.08
CA THR A 417 18.29 22.65 14.68
C THR A 417 17.02 21.80 14.83
N GLN A 418 16.80 20.89 13.88
CA GLN A 418 15.68 19.95 13.91
C GLN A 418 15.63 19.18 15.24
N LYS A 419 14.43 19.12 15.83
CA LYS A 419 14.14 18.46 17.11
C LYS A 419 14.38 16.95 17.07
N TYR A 420 14.18 16.35 15.90
CA TYR A 420 14.31 14.92 15.66
C TYR A 420 15.40 14.68 14.62
N VAL A 421 16.16 13.60 14.79
CA VAL A 421 17.21 13.15 13.87
C VAL A 421 17.12 11.64 13.71
N GLY A 422 17.48 11.12 12.54
CA GLY A 422 17.44 9.68 12.28
C GLY A 422 17.43 9.36 10.80
N PHE A 423 17.54 8.08 10.47
CA PHE A 423 17.57 7.60 9.09
C PHE A 423 16.33 8.02 8.29
N CYS A 424 15.13 7.89 8.87
CA CYS A 424 13.92 8.29 8.18
C CYS A 424 13.78 9.83 8.11
N ILE A 425 14.36 10.57 9.06
CA ILE A 425 14.36 12.04 9.04
C ILE A 425 15.26 12.57 7.91
N ASP A 426 16.44 12.00 7.72
CA ASP A 426 17.32 12.38 6.61
C ASP A 426 16.63 12.17 5.25
N ILE A 427 15.89 11.06 5.08
CA ILE A 427 15.08 10.84 3.87
C ILE A 427 13.96 11.89 3.74
N LEU A 428 13.28 12.23 4.83
CA LEU A 428 12.23 13.25 4.81
C LEU A 428 12.75 14.63 4.40
N VAL A 429 13.94 15.00 4.87
CA VAL A 429 14.60 16.26 4.51
C VAL A 429 14.87 16.32 3.00
N ASP A 430 15.45 15.26 2.44
CA ASP A 430 15.71 15.19 0.99
C ASP A 430 14.43 15.19 0.16
N LEU A 431 13.37 14.53 0.64
CA LEU A 431 12.06 14.57 0.00
C LEU A 431 11.48 15.99 0.02
N ALA A 432 11.55 16.67 1.16
CA ALA A 432 11.08 18.04 1.33
C ALA A 432 11.85 19.02 0.43
N GLU A 433 13.17 18.86 0.29
CA GLU A 433 14.01 19.70 -0.57
C GLU A 433 13.69 19.50 -2.06
N ARG A 434 13.53 18.24 -2.51
CA ARG A 434 13.28 17.93 -3.93
C ARG A 434 11.86 18.24 -4.39
N LEU A 435 10.89 18.13 -3.49
CA LEU A 435 9.48 18.38 -3.77
C LEU A 435 9.02 19.77 -3.28
N ASN A 436 9.89 20.51 -2.61
CA ASN A 436 9.66 21.86 -2.08
C ASN A 436 8.39 21.95 -1.20
N PHE A 437 8.19 20.98 -0.31
CA PHE A 437 7.13 21.00 0.70
C PHE A 437 7.72 21.25 2.10
N THR A 438 6.88 21.74 3.00
CA THR A 438 7.21 21.91 4.42
C THR A 438 6.52 20.84 5.25
N TYR A 439 7.04 20.50 6.42
CA TYR A 439 6.48 19.44 7.23
C TYR A 439 6.53 19.74 8.73
N GLU A 440 5.57 19.17 9.46
CA GLU A 440 5.51 19.21 10.92
C GLU A 440 5.50 17.78 11.46
N ILE A 441 6.43 17.46 12.37
CA ILE A 441 6.56 16.09 12.93
C ILE A 441 5.84 16.00 14.27
N GLU A 442 4.86 15.11 14.36
CA GLU A 442 4.18 14.70 15.58
C GLU A 442 4.53 13.26 15.98
N ILE A 443 4.78 13.03 17.26
CA ILE A 443 5.04 11.68 17.79
C ILE A 443 3.74 11.06 18.28
N VAL A 444 3.48 9.81 17.88
CA VAL A 444 2.29 9.06 18.30
C VAL A 444 2.24 8.94 19.82
N LYS A 445 1.05 9.21 20.39
CA LYS A 445 0.82 9.23 21.85
C LYS A 445 0.93 7.85 22.49
N ASP A 446 0.44 6.81 21.81
CA ASP A 446 0.41 5.44 22.33
C ASP A 446 1.74 4.67 22.14
N LYS A 447 2.71 5.25 21.43
CA LYS A 447 4.03 4.67 21.12
C LYS A 447 3.97 3.30 20.44
N THR A 448 2.95 3.05 19.62
CA THR A 448 2.83 1.82 18.83
C THR A 448 2.83 2.08 17.33
N PHE A 449 3.27 1.10 16.54
CA PHE A 449 3.17 1.20 15.07
C PHE A 449 1.73 1.16 14.59
N GLY A 450 0.89 0.34 15.23
CA GLY A 450 -0.53 0.21 14.91
C GLY A 450 -0.95 -1.23 14.68
N LYS A 451 -2.02 -1.61 15.37
CA LYS A 451 -2.66 -2.91 15.38
C LYS A 451 -4.18 -2.72 15.39
N LYS A 452 -4.87 -3.62 14.69
CA LYS A 452 -6.33 -3.65 14.68
C LYS A 452 -6.86 -4.32 15.95
N ASN A 453 -7.75 -3.64 16.67
CA ASN A 453 -8.48 -4.20 17.81
C ASN A 453 -9.58 -5.16 17.34
N GLU A 454 -10.14 -5.97 18.25
CA GLU A 454 -11.26 -6.88 17.94
C GLU A 454 -12.50 -6.14 17.41
N LYS A 455 -12.67 -4.87 17.78
CA LYS A 455 -13.73 -3.98 17.29
C LYS A 455 -13.47 -3.42 15.88
N GLY A 456 -12.31 -3.70 15.29
CA GLY A 456 -11.92 -3.22 13.96
C GLY A 456 -11.19 -1.86 13.94
N GLU A 457 -11.05 -1.20 15.08
CA GLU A 457 -10.35 0.09 15.21
C GLU A 457 -8.82 -0.07 15.17
N TRP A 458 -8.13 0.88 14.52
CA TRP A 458 -6.67 0.93 14.46
C TRP A 458 -6.11 1.91 15.48
N ASN A 459 -5.03 1.52 16.16
CA ASN A 459 -4.22 2.40 17.00
C ASN A 459 -2.87 2.73 16.31
N GLY A 460 -1.98 3.44 17.00
CA GLY A 460 -0.62 3.73 16.53
C GLY A 460 -0.55 4.70 15.36
N ILE A 461 0.58 4.65 14.64
CA ILE A 461 0.78 5.38 13.38
C ILE A 461 -0.34 5.07 12.38
N ILE A 462 -0.71 3.80 12.24
CA ILE A 462 -1.79 3.39 11.34
C ILE A 462 -3.11 4.06 11.74
N GLY A 463 -3.44 4.08 13.04
CA GLY A 463 -4.65 4.74 13.54
C GLY A 463 -4.69 6.23 13.22
N GLU A 464 -3.56 6.94 13.33
CA GLU A 464 -3.51 8.39 13.01
C GLU A 464 -3.66 8.67 11.51
N LEU A 465 -3.28 7.72 10.64
CA LEU A 465 -3.47 7.80 9.18
C LEU A 465 -4.88 7.35 8.73
N VAL A 466 -5.45 6.33 9.38
CA VAL A 466 -6.78 5.77 9.08
C VAL A 466 -7.89 6.66 9.60
N ASN A 467 -7.69 7.32 10.75
CA ASN A 467 -8.67 8.23 11.36
C ASN A 467 -8.79 9.54 10.55
N ARG A 468 -9.28 9.42 9.30
CA ARG A 468 -9.94 10.51 8.58
C ARG A 468 -11.23 10.90 9.30
N VAL A 469 -11.97 9.89 9.79
CA VAL A 469 -13.19 9.96 10.60
C VAL A 469 -13.36 8.57 11.24
N GLY A 470 -13.68 8.49 12.53
CA GLY A 470 -13.93 7.21 13.19
C GLY A 470 -15.21 6.54 12.68
N THR A 471 -15.08 5.43 11.95
CA THR A 471 -16.24 4.62 11.57
C THR A 471 -16.54 3.60 12.67
N HIS A 472 -17.81 3.58 13.09
CA HIS A 472 -18.49 2.60 13.94
C HIS A 472 -18.42 2.74 15.47
N ILE A 473 -19.06 3.77 16.04
CA ILE A 473 -19.82 3.57 17.28
C ILE A 473 -21.23 4.15 17.14
N PHE A 474 -22.19 3.23 17.14
CA PHE A 474 -23.61 3.48 17.35
C PHE A 474 -23.85 4.23 18.67
N ALA A 475 -24.70 5.24 18.57
CA ALA A 475 -25.65 5.69 19.60
C ALA A 475 -25.14 6.36 20.89
N LEU A 476 -25.79 7.51 21.16
CA LEU A 476 -26.09 8.10 22.48
C LEU A 476 -24.92 8.71 23.25
N THR A 477 -24.70 10.01 23.07
CA THR A 477 -25.08 11.02 24.09
C THR A 477 -24.86 12.46 23.59
N LYS A 478 -25.96 13.21 23.51
CA LYS A 478 -25.98 14.68 23.37
C LYS A 478 -25.44 15.32 24.66
N LEU A 479 -24.13 15.34 24.92
CA LEU A 479 -23.57 16.20 25.97
C LEU A 479 -22.05 16.48 25.91
N ILE A 480 -21.36 16.24 24.79
CA ILE A 480 -19.92 16.56 24.66
C ILE A 480 -19.69 17.33 23.36
N ILE A 481 -20.28 18.53 23.25
CA ILE A 481 -20.21 19.36 22.03
C ILE A 481 -19.10 20.42 22.10
N LEU A 482 -18.44 20.63 23.24
CA LEU A 482 -17.38 21.65 23.34
C LEU A 482 -15.95 21.12 23.16
N PHE A 483 -15.71 19.81 23.30
CA PHE A 483 -14.35 19.23 23.21
C PHE A 483 -14.06 18.52 21.88
N PHE A 484 -15.08 18.31 21.05
CA PHE A 484 -14.98 17.62 19.74
C PHE A 484 -14.62 18.56 18.57
N PHE A 485 -14.18 19.79 18.86
CA PHE A 485 -13.86 20.84 17.87
C PHE A 485 -12.55 20.61 17.08
N PHE A 486 -11.90 19.44 17.22
CA PHE A 486 -10.54 19.18 16.72
C PHE A 486 -10.37 17.81 16.03
N SER A 487 -11.29 17.42 15.13
CA SER A 487 -11.14 16.22 14.31
C SER A 487 -11.15 16.57 12.82
N CYS A 488 -10.08 17.22 12.37
CA CYS A 488 -9.69 17.37 10.97
C CYS A 488 -8.30 16.75 10.82
N GLN A 489 -8.18 15.69 10.02
CA GLN A 489 -6.92 15.18 9.45
C GLN A 489 -5.72 15.15 10.42
N LYS A 490 -5.54 14.02 11.12
CA LYS A 490 -4.51 13.90 12.14
C LYS A 490 -3.10 13.75 11.56
N ALA A 491 -2.94 13.06 10.43
CA ALA A 491 -1.65 12.95 9.75
C ALA A 491 -1.77 12.67 8.24
N ASP A 492 -0.80 13.18 7.47
CA ASP A 492 -0.72 13.05 6.00
C ASP A 492 0.31 12.01 5.56
N LEU A 493 1.31 11.76 6.41
CA LEU A 493 2.42 10.86 6.15
C LEU A 493 2.86 10.16 7.45
N GLY A 494 2.94 8.84 7.43
CA GLY A 494 3.49 8.02 8.50
C GLY A 494 4.93 7.64 8.21
N LEU A 495 5.84 8.12 9.06
CA LEU A 495 7.27 7.95 8.89
C LEU A 495 7.85 7.16 10.05
N ALA A 496 8.28 5.92 9.80
CA ALA A 496 8.91 5.03 10.77
C ALA A 496 9.57 3.86 10.03
N GLY A 497 10.23 2.95 10.77
CA GLY A 497 10.51 1.59 10.28
C GLY A 497 9.20 0.77 10.17
N LEU A 498 8.26 1.22 9.35
CA LEU A 498 6.92 0.64 9.26
C LEU A 498 6.90 -0.49 8.23
N THR A 499 6.80 -1.73 8.71
CA THR A 499 6.67 -2.92 7.85
C THR A 499 5.38 -2.86 7.04
N ILE A 500 5.51 -3.00 5.72
CA ILE A 500 4.38 -3.18 4.81
C ILE A 500 3.79 -4.58 5.04
N THR A 501 2.51 -4.65 5.43
CA THR A 501 1.79 -5.92 5.63
C THR A 501 0.42 -5.84 4.96
N TYR A 502 -0.12 -6.99 4.54
CA TYR A 502 -1.42 -7.06 3.89
C TYR A 502 -2.54 -6.38 4.69
N GLN A 503 -2.61 -6.61 6.00
CA GLN A 503 -3.62 -5.99 6.86
C GLN A 503 -3.51 -4.46 6.93
N ARG A 504 -2.28 -3.92 6.87
CA ARG A 504 -2.05 -2.47 6.90
C ARG A 504 -2.33 -1.85 5.54
N GLU A 505 -1.95 -2.53 4.45
CA GLU A 505 -2.21 -2.09 3.07
C GLU A 505 -3.71 -2.05 2.74
N GLN A 506 -4.52 -2.88 3.41
CA GLN A 506 -5.98 -2.78 3.34
C GLN A 506 -6.57 -1.54 4.03
N ALA A 507 -5.83 -0.90 4.94
CA ALA A 507 -6.31 0.23 5.75
C ALA A 507 -5.70 1.56 5.31
N ILE A 508 -4.46 1.54 4.83
CA ILE A 508 -3.72 2.69 4.34
C ILE A 508 -2.92 2.29 3.10
N ASP A 509 -2.54 3.28 2.30
CA ASP A 509 -1.64 3.05 1.19
C ASP A 509 -0.18 3.18 1.65
N PHE A 510 0.73 2.51 0.93
CA PHE A 510 2.17 2.62 1.16
C PHE A 510 2.88 3.19 -0.06
N THR A 511 3.98 3.90 0.19
CA THR A 511 4.97 4.18 -0.85
C THR A 511 5.67 2.90 -1.29
N LYS A 512 6.41 2.96 -2.41
CA LYS A 512 7.38 1.91 -2.72
C LYS A 512 8.38 1.74 -1.56
N PRO A 513 8.80 0.49 -1.26
CA PRO A 513 9.64 0.23 -0.10
C PRO A 513 11.02 0.87 -0.30
N PHE A 514 11.49 1.63 0.71
CA PHE A 514 12.80 2.27 0.67
C PHE A 514 13.91 1.36 1.23
N LEU A 515 13.56 0.32 1.99
CA LEU A 515 14.50 -0.63 2.57
C LEU A 515 13.90 -2.03 2.62
N THR A 516 14.64 -3.03 2.14
CA THR A 516 14.26 -4.45 2.19
C THR A 516 14.91 -5.14 3.38
N LEU A 517 14.14 -5.98 4.09
CA LEU A 517 14.55 -6.65 5.33
C LEU A 517 13.79 -7.97 5.53
N GLY A 518 14.12 -8.70 6.58
CA GLY A 518 13.36 -9.89 6.99
C GLY A 518 13.50 -10.16 8.49
N ILE A 519 12.78 -11.16 9.00
CA ILE A 519 12.91 -11.64 10.36
C ILE A 519 14.23 -12.39 10.48
N ASN A 520 15.00 -12.05 11.51
CA ASN A 520 16.27 -12.65 11.86
C ASN A 520 16.23 -13.13 13.33
N ILE A 521 17.07 -14.11 13.66
CA ILE A 521 17.20 -14.67 15.01
C ILE A 521 18.38 -13.98 15.68
N LEU A 522 18.10 -13.09 16.64
CA LEU A 522 19.13 -12.47 17.47
C LEU A 522 19.45 -13.37 18.67
N PHE A 523 20.73 -13.71 18.84
CA PHE A 523 21.20 -14.56 19.93
C PHE A 523 22.52 -14.05 20.52
N LYS A 524 22.90 -14.59 21.69
CA LYS A 524 24.16 -14.25 22.34
C LYS A 524 25.33 -14.99 21.66
N LYS A 525 26.40 -14.26 21.32
CA LYS A 525 27.65 -14.80 20.76
C LYS A 525 28.19 -15.88 21.70
N ALA A 526 28.44 -17.07 21.16
CA ALA A 526 29.03 -18.17 21.91
C ALA A 526 30.45 -17.79 22.34
N LYS A 527 30.79 -17.99 23.62
CA LYS A 527 32.17 -17.80 24.11
C LYS A 527 33.01 -19.00 23.70
N HIS A 528 34.28 -18.75 23.34
CA HIS A 528 35.24 -19.84 23.10
C HIS A 528 35.28 -20.80 24.30
N VAL A 529 35.12 -22.09 24.01
CA VAL A 529 35.21 -23.14 25.02
C VAL A 529 36.64 -23.12 25.56
N LYS A 530 36.80 -22.90 26.87
CA LYS A 530 38.11 -22.94 27.50
C LYS A 530 38.75 -24.31 27.30
N PRO A 531 40.04 -24.39 26.94
CA PRO A 531 40.72 -25.66 26.75
C PRO A 531 40.72 -26.48 28.05
N LYS A 532 40.48 -27.79 27.93
CA LYS A 532 40.54 -28.72 29.06
C LYS A 532 41.99 -28.94 29.47
N LEU A 533 42.27 -29.02 30.78
CA LEU A 533 43.62 -29.23 31.33
C LEU A 533 44.32 -30.50 30.79
N PHE A 534 43.54 -31.55 30.49
CA PHE A 534 43.99 -32.80 29.89
C PHE A 534 43.67 -32.91 28.39
N GLY A 535 43.61 -31.77 27.69
CA GLY A 535 43.26 -31.70 26.27
C GLY A 535 44.18 -32.52 25.36
N PHE A 536 45.42 -32.79 25.76
CA PHE A 536 46.36 -33.62 25.00
C PHE A 536 45.96 -35.10 24.88
N PHE A 537 44.98 -35.60 25.66
CA PHE A 537 44.39 -36.94 25.44
C PHE A 537 43.32 -36.95 24.34
N SER A 538 42.73 -35.81 24.00
CA SER A 538 41.61 -35.68 23.04
C SER A 538 41.92 -36.02 21.57
N PRO A 539 43.18 -35.97 21.06
CA PRO A 539 43.49 -36.34 19.67
C PRO A 539 43.23 -37.81 19.31
N LEU A 540 43.14 -38.69 20.31
CA LEU A 540 42.77 -40.10 20.15
C LEU A 540 41.54 -40.39 21.01
N SER A 541 40.65 -41.27 20.55
CA SER A 541 39.50 -41.68 21.35
C SER A 541 39.96 -42.51 22.55
N PHE A 542 39.13 -42.53 23.60
CA PHE A 542 39.39 -43.33 24.79
C PHE A 542 39.59 -44.82 24.47
N ASP A 543 38.86 -45.34 23.50
CA ASP A 543 38.95 -46.74 23.07
C ASP A 543 40.34 -47.08 22.49
N VAL A 544 40.93 -46.17 21.70
CA VAL A 544 42.28 -46.36 21.14
C VAL A 544 43.34 -46.41 22.24
N TRP A 545 43.22 -45.57 23.28
CA TRP A 545 44.11 -45.63 24.44
C TRP A 545 44.02 -46.97 25.18
N LEU A 546 42.81 -47.51 25.33
CA LEU A 546 42.59 -48.81 25.96
C LEU A 546 43.20 -49.95 25.14
N TYR A 547 43.00 -49.95 23.82
CA TYR A 547 43.62 -50.93 22.93
C TYR A 547 45.15 -50.84 22.94
N MET A 548 45.72 -49.64 23.06
CA MET A 548 47.17 -49.47 23.15
C MET A 548 47.74 -50.08 24.43
N ILE A 549 47.08 -49.88 25.58
CA ILE A 549 47.49 -50.49 26.86
C ILE A 549 47.39 -52.02 26.76
N ALA A 550 46.29 -52.54 26.22
CA ALA A 550 46.11 -53.98 26.04
C ALA A 550 47.19 -54.58 25.12
N ALA A 551 47.48 -53.94 23.98
CA ALA A 551 48.53 -54.36 23.05
C ALA A 551 49.92 -54.33 23.70
N TYR A 552 50.21 -53.32 24.51
CA TYR A 552 51.46 -53.22 25.27
C TYR A 552 51.67 -54.44 26.19
N PHE A 553 50.67 -54.83 26.97
CA PHE A 553 50.77 -56.01 27.84
C PHE A 553 50.94 -57.31 27.04
N VAL A 554 50.15 -57.49 25.98
CA VAL A 554 50.23 -58.68 25.13
C VAL A 554 51.61 -58.82 24.50
N VAL A 555 52.13 -57.75 23.88
CA VAL A 555 53.45 -57.76 23.21
C VAL A 555 54.57 -57.95 24.23
N SER A 556 54.47 -57.36 25.42
CA SER A 556 55.45 -57.55 26.51
C SER A 556 55.52 -59.01 26.97
N PHE A 557 54.36 -59.64 27.14
CA PHE A 557 54.28 -61.04 27.51
C PHE A 557 54.78 -61.95 26.38
N SER A 558 54.42 -61.67 25.13
CA SER A 558 54.91 -62.40 23.96
C SER A 558 56.43 -62.30 23.82
N LEU A 559 57.01 -61.11 24.03
CA LEU A 559 58.46 -60.92 23.99
C LEU A 559 59.15 -61.70 25.11
N TYR A 560 58.61 -61.67 26.34
CA TYR A 560 59.11 -62.47 27.46
C TYR A 560 59.07 -63.98 27.15
N LEU A 561 57.95 -64.49 26.63
CA LEU A 561 57.78 -65.91 26.31
C LEU A 561 58.74 -66.35 25.21
N VAL A 562 58.82 -65.60 24.12
CA VAL A 562 59.69 -65.93 22.97
C VAL A 562 61.16 -65.80 23.33
N ALA A 563 61.53 -64.83 24.18
CA ALA A 563 62.90 -64.69 24.66
C ALA A 563 63.31 -65.88 25.55
N ARG A 564 62.41 -66.43 26.37
CA ARG A 564 62.69 -67.61 27.19
C ARG A 564 62.77 -68.91 26.38
N LEU A 565 61.92 -69.05 25.36
CA LEU A 565 61.88 -70.23 24.49
C LEU A 565 63.02 -70.29 23.47
N SER A 566 63.52 -69.13 23.03
CA SER A 566 64.59 -69.07 22.03
C SER A 566 65.95 -69.38 22.67
N PRO A 567 66.63 -70.47 22.28
CA PRO A 567 67.93 -70.83 22.85
C PRO A 567 69.03 -69.80 22.52
N TYR A 568 68.84 -68.98 21.47
CA TYR A 568 69.80 -67.96 21.03
C TYR A 568 69.80 -66.68 21.88
N GLU A 569 68.80 -66.47 22.74
CA GLU A 569 68.77 -65.34 23.70
C GLU A 569 69.52 -65.64 25.02
N TRP A 570 69.84 -66.90 25.28
CA TRP A 570 70.55 -67.31 26.49
C TRP A 570 72.06 -67.16 26.25
N ARG A 571 72.71 -66.29 27.02
CA ARG A 571 74.15 -65.99 26.88
C ARG A 571 74.88 -66.13 28.21
N SER A 572 76.14 -66.57 28.15
CA SER A 572 77.00 -66.51 29.33
C SER A 572 77.38 -65.06 29.65
N PRO A 573 77.24 -64.60 30.91
CA PRO A 573 77.55 -63.22 31.31
C PRO A 573 79.04 -62.85 31.17
N TYR A 574 79.95 -63.81 31.02
CA TYR A 574 81.40 -63.58 30.88
C TYR A 574 81.92 -64.01 29.50
N ALA A 575 82.10 -63.05 28.59
CA ALA A 575 82.53 -63.33 27.21
C ALA A 575 83.92 -64.00 27.07
N CYS A 576 84.78 -63.96 28.10
CA CYS A 576 86.16 -64.45 28.05
C CYS A 576 86.46 -65.73 28.84
N ARG A 577 85.48 -66.36 29.53
CA ARG A 577 85.70 -67.63 30.26
C ARG A 577 85.00 -68.79 29.53
N ARG A 578 85.78 -69.69 28.91
CA ARG A 578 85.29 -70.71 27.95
C ARG A 578 84.56 -71.93 28.55
N ARG A 579 84.16 -71.92 29.83
CA ARG A 579 83.32 -72.97 30.46
C ARG A 579 82.73 -72.45 31.77
N THR A 580 81.49 -71.99 31.72
CA THR A 580 80.58 -71.82 32.87
C THR A 580 79.18 -72.19 32.37
N ASP A 581 78.50 -73.13 33.02
CA ASP A 581 77.15 -73.62 32.63
C ASP A 581 76.02 -72.62 32.98
N GLU A 582 76.36 -71.42 33.46
CA GLU A 582 75.41 -70.37 33.79
C GLU A 582 75.07 -69.53 32.55
N LEU A 583 73.85 -69.72 32.04
CA LEU A 583 73.26 -68.95 30.96
C LEU A 583 72.27 -67.94 31.56
N GLU A 584 72.43 -66.67 31.25
CA GLU A 584 71.52 -65.61 31.65
C GLU A 584 70.70 -65.13 30.45
N ASN A 585 69.44 -64.77 30.72
CA ASN A 585 68.55 -64.16 29.75
C ASN A 585 68.23 -62.73 30.19
N GLN A 586 68.53 -61.76 29.33
CA GLN A 586 68.34 -60.34 29.59
C GLN A 586 66.86 -59.92 29.67
N PHE A 587 65.93 -60.67 29.04
CA PHE A 587 64.50 -60.36 29.02
C PHE A 587 63.75 -61.06 30.16
N THR A 588 63.80 -60.45 31.35
CA THR A 588 62.81 -60.70 32.41
C THR A 588 61.48 -60.01 32.06
N LEU A 589 60.36 -60.41 32.69
CA LEU A 589 59.05 -59.79 32.41
C LEU A 589 59.09 -58.26 32.59
N PHE A 590 59.78 -57.77 33.64
CA PHE A 590 60.00 -56.34 33.87
C PHE A 590 60.92 -55.68 32.84
N ASN A 591 61.98 -56.36 32.43
CA ASN A 591 62.88 -55.86 31.37
C ASN A 591 62.17 -55.81 30.00
N SER A 592 61.24 -56.73 29.73
CA SER A 592 60.39 -56.70 28.53
C SER A 592 59.42 -55.52 28.55
N PHE A 593 58.80 -55.23 29.70
CA PHE A 593 57.99 -54.02 29.87
C PHE A 593 58.81 -52.75 29.63
N TRP A 594 59.99 -52.67 30.26
CA TRP A 594 60.90 -51.52 30.10
C TRP A 594 61.35 -51.32 28.65
N PHE A 595 61.75 -52.40 27.96
CA PHE A 595 62.15 -52.37 26.56
C PHE A 595 61.05 -51.81 25.65
N LEU A 596 59.79 -52.23 25.85
CA LEU A 596 58.68 -51.79 25.01
C LEU A 596 58.22 -50.36 25.33
N ILE A 597 58.32 -49.91 26.59
CA ILE A 597 58.09 -48.52 26.96
C ILE A 597 59.10 -47.58 26.29
N CYS A 598 60.38 -47.98 26.24
CA CYS A 598 61.43 -47.22 25.57
C CYS A 598 61.12 -47.05 24.07
N ASN A 599 60.66 -48.13 23.42
CA ASN A 599 60.22 -48.10 22.02
C ASN A 599 59.02 -47.17 21.79
N ILE A 600 57.99 -47.16 22.67
CA ILE A 600 56.85 -46.21 22.55
C ILE A 600 57.34 -44.76 22.67
N MET A 601 58.28 -44.50 23.58
CA MET A 601 58.87 -43.17 23.80
C MET A 601 59.90 -42.77 22.74
N HIS A 602 60.16 -43.61 21.73
CA HIS A 602 61.23 -43.42 20.74
C HIS A 602 62.62 -43.19 21.38
N GLN A 603 62.84 -43.76 22.56
CA GLN A 603 64.12 -43.75 23.26
C GLN A 603 64.75 -45.14 23.13
N GLY A 604 66.01 -45.22 22.71
CA GLY A 604 66.72 -46.50 22.65
C GLY A 604 66.84 -47.14 24.04
N SER A 605 66.85 -48.47 24.10
CA SER A 605 67.09 -49.22 25.34
C SER A 605 68.48 -49.85 25.35
N ASP A 606 69.05 -50.03 26.54
CA ASP A 606 70.30 -50.78 26.72
C ASP A 606 70.12 -52.29 26.44
N LEU A 607 68.89 -52.76 26.52
CA LEU A 607 68.49 -54.14 26.22
C LEU A 607 68.26 -54.27 24.70
N ASN A 608 68.96 -55.22 24.06
CA ASN A 608 68.88 -55.42 22.61
C ASN A 608 68.54 -56.87 22.27
N PRO A 609 67.46 -57.15 21.50
CA PRO A 609 67.13 -58.51 21.09
C PRO A 609 68.20 -59.09 20.17
N ILE A 610 68.63 -60.32 20.47
CA ILE A 610 69.70 -61.02 19.77
C ILE A 610 69.13 -62.03 18.79
N ALA A 611 68.12 -62.80 19.20
CA ALA A 611 67.49 -63.80 18.37
C ALA A 611 66.66 -63.19 17.24
N THR A 612 66.58 -63.88 16.11
CA THR A 612 65.79 -63.42 14.96
C THR A 612 64.30 -63.29 15.30
N SER A 613 63.76 -64.18 16.15
CA SER A 613 62.36 -64.17 16.58
C SER A 613 62.00 -62.96 17.44
N THR A 614 62.84 -62.62 18.42
CA THR A 614 62.67 -61.45 19.30
C THR A 614 62.88 -60.14 18.54
N ARG A 615 63.83 -60.10 17.60
CA ARG A 615 64.02 -58.99 16.66
C ARG A 615 62.79 -58.74 15.80
N MET A 616 62.16 -59.80 15.28
CA MET A 616 60.95 -59.66 14.45
C MET A 616 59.79 -59.02 15.23
N ILE A 617 59.54 -59.48 16.47
CA ILE A 617 58.52 -58.89 17.35
C ILE A 617 58.85 -57.42 17.65
N SER A 618 60.11 -57.12 17.95
CA SER A 618 60.57 -55.76 18.26
C SER A 618 60.44 -54.82 17.06
N CYS A 619 60.77 -55.28 15.85
CA CYS A 619 60.61 -54.50 14.61
C CYS A 619 59.15 -54.23 14.28
N LEU A 620 58.26 -55.24 14.43
CA LEU A 620 56.83 -55.06 14.18
C LEU A 620 56.19 -54.10 15.20
N TRP A 621 56.58 -54.22 16.48
CA TRP A 621 56.16 -53.28 17.51
C TRP A 621 56.69 -51.86 17.25
N GLY A 622 57.97 -51.74 16.87
CA GLY A 622 58.60 -50.46 16.50
C GLY A 622 57.88 -49.77 15.33
N PHE A 623 57.49 -50.52 14.30
CA PHE A 623 56.71 -49.99 13.19
C PHE A 623 55.30 -49.53 13.61
N CYS A 624 54.62 -50.32 14.44
CA CYS A 624 53.29 -49.98 14.96
C CYS A 624 53.33 -48.70 15.82
N THR A 625 54.30 -48.61 16.73
CA THR A 625 54.47 -47.44 17.61
C THR A 625 54.85 -46.17 16.84
N LEU A 626 55.68 -46.28 15.79
CA LEU A 626 56.00 -45.15 14.92
C LEU A 626 54.75 -44.56 14.24
N ILE A 627 53.88 -45.42 13.70
CA ILE A 627 52.62 -44.99 13.07
C ILE A 627 51.70 -44.31 14.09
N LEU A 628 51.56 -44.91 15.28
CA LEU A 628 50.69 -44.38 16.34
C LEU A 628 51.15 -43.00 16.83
N VAL A 629 52.44 -42.83 17.13
CA VAL A 629 52.98 -41.54 17.58
C VAL A 629 52.90 -40.49 16.47
N SER A 630 53.19 -40.85 15.22
CA SER A 630 53.06 -39.93 14.09
C SER A 630 51.62 -39.46 13.91
N SER A 631 50.64 -40.37 13.97
CA SER A 631 49.21 -40.04 13.91
C SER A 631 48.76 -39.15 15.09
N TYR A 632 49.23 -39.45 16.30
CA TYR A 632 48.97 -38.63 17.48
C TYR A 632 49.49 -37.19 17.29
N THR A 633 50.74 -37.02 16.84
CA THR A 633 51.32 -35.69 16.63
C THR A 633 50.59 -34.89 15.54
N ALA A 634 50.14 -35.54 14.46
CA ALA A 634 49.36 -34.91 13.41
C ALA A 634 47.97 -34.44 13.90
N ASN A 635 47.24 -35.30 14.61
CA ASN A 635 45.92 -34.96 15.14
C ASN A 635 46.00 -33.91 16.26
N LEU A 636 47.04 -33.96 17.09
CA LEU A 636 47.28 -32.93 18.11
C LEU A 636 47.53 -31.57 17.47
N ALA A 637 48.36 -31.49 16.44
CA ALA A 637 48.59 -30.25 15.70
C ALA A 637 47.29 -29.69 15.10
N ALA A 638 46.49 -30.54 14.44
CA ALA A 638 45.20 -30.13 13.89
C ALA A 638 44.23 -29.63 14.98
N PHE A 639 44.14 -30.35 16.10
CA PHE A 639 43.26 -29.99 17.22
C PHE A 639 43.63 -28.64 17.86
N LEU A 640 44.93 -28.33 17.95
CA LEU A 640 45.40 -27.05 18.50
C LEU A 640 45.14 -25.86 17.58
N THR A 641 45.10 -26.08 16.26
CA THR A 641 44.80 -25.02 15.28
C THR A 641 43.31 -24.69 15.16
N VAL A 642 42.42 -25.64 15.45
CA VAL A 642 40.98 -25.47 15.25
C VAL A 642 40.24 -25.29 16.58
N GLN A 643 40.14 -24.05 17.05
CA GLN A 643 39.20 -23.71 18.12
C GLN A 643 37.81 -23.44 17.53
N ARG A 644 36.98 -24.49 17.37
CA ARG A 644 35.61 -24.30 16.87
C ARG A 644 34.75 -23.55 17.88
N MET A 645 34.20 -22.41 17.48
CA MET A 645 33.00 -21.88 18.12
C MET A 645 31.84 -22.80 17.72
N GLN A 646 31.25 -23.51 18.69
CA GLN A 646 30.03 -24.29 18.45
C GLN A 646 28.83 -23.42 18.81
N THR A 647 28.02 -23.05 17.81
CA THR A 647 26.71 -22.44 18.03
C THR A 647 25.69 -23.56 18.29
N PRO A 648 24.85 -23.45 19.34
CA PRO A 648 23.90 -24.50 19.69
C PRO A 648 22.70 -24.60 18.73
N ILE A 649 22.51 -23.61 17.85
CA ILE A 649 21.42 -23.51 16.87
C ILE A 649 22.00 -22.91 15.57
N GLU A 650 21.57 -23.40 14.41
CA GLU A 650 21.97 -22.85 13.09
C GLU A 650 20.78 -22.24 12.34
N ASN A 651 19.57 -22.76 12.56
CA ASN A 651 18.37 -22.34 11.85
C ASN A 651 17.12 -22.32 12.77
N ALA A 652 15.98 -21.89 12.20
CA ALA A 652 14.71 -21.83 12.93
C ALA A 652 14.11 -23.21 13.25
N GLU A 653 14.38 -24.24 12.45
CA GLU A 653 13.90 -25.61 12.71
C GLU A 653 14.57 -26.20 13.95
N ASP A 654 15.88 -26.00 14.09
CA ASP A 654 16.63 -26.41 15.28
C ASP A 654 16.00 -25.79 16.52
N LEU A 655 15.68 -24.50 16.46
CA LEU A 655 15.05 -23.74 17.54
C LEU A 655 13.66 -24.27 17.88
N ALA A 656 12.87 -24.66 16.87
CA ALA A 656 11.54 -25.23 17.01
C ALA A 656 11.54 -26.67 17.57
N SER A 657 12.58 -27.45 17.25
CA SER A 657 12.73 -28.86 17.66
C SER A 657 13.14 -29.02 19.13
N GLN A 658 13.76 -28.00 19.70
CA GLN A 658 14.32 -28.01 21.05
C GLN A 658 13.52 -27.12 22.02
N THR A 659 13.66 -27.36 23.33
CA THR A 659 12.95 -26.62 24.39
C THR A 659 13.88 -25.96 25.42
N LYS A 660 15.20 -26.13 25.28
CA LYS A 660 16.22 -25.61 26.21
C LYS A 660 16.43 -24.10 26.07
N ILE A 661 16.39 -23.59 24.85
CA ILE A 661 16.50 -22.18 24.50
C ILE A 661 15.07 -21.68 24.28
N THR A 662 14.68 -20.70 25.07
CA THR A 662 13.38 -20.03 24.93
C THR A 662 13.46 -19.01 23.79
N TYR A 663 12.38 -18.77 23.05
CA TYR A 663 12.41 -17.83 21.92
C TYR A 663 11.11 -17.08 21.75
N GLY A 664 11.18 -15.77 21.50
CA GLY A 664 10.00 -14.91 21.47
C GLY A 664 10.09 -13.70 20.55
N VAL A 665 8.99 -12.95 20.54
CA VAL A 665 8.73 -11.81 19.65
C VAL A 665 8.28 -10.59 20.45
N GLN A 666 8.34 -9.41 19.84
CA GLN A 666 7.77 -8.19 20.40
C GLN A 666 6.24 -8.19 20.28
N ARG A 667 5.55 -7.85 21.37
CA ARG A 667 4.09 -7.79 21.46
C ARG A 667 3.54 -6.65 20.61
N GLY A 668 2.51 -6.95 19.82
CA GLY A 668 1.89 -5.99 18.90
C GLY A 668 2.73 -5.65 17.66
N GLY A 669 3.85 -6.36 17.44
CA GLY A 669 4.69 -6.21 16.27
C GLY A 669 4.19 -6.97 15.04
N SER A 670 4.71 -6.59 13.86
CA SER A 670 4.46 -7.30 12.59
C SER A 670 4.96 -8.75 12.64
N THR A 671 6.06 -9.01 13.35
CA THR A 671 6.62 -10.36 13.57
C THR A 671 5.68 -11.27 14.37
N GLU A 672 4.98 -10.75 15.38
CA GLU A 672 3.99 -11.54 16.13
C GLU A 672 2.83 -11.98 15.23
N ASN A 673 2.29 -11.06 14.43
CA ASN A 673 1.21 -11.36 13.49
C ASN A 673 1.67 -12.34 12.39
N PHE A 674 2.91 -12.23 11.92
CA PHE A 674 3.49 -13.16 10.94
C PHE A 674 3.45 -14.61 11.43
N PHE A 675 3.95 -14.89 12.64
CA PHE A 675 3.93 -16.26 13.18
C PHE A 675 2.51 -16.75 13.46
N ARG A 676 1.59 -15.86 13.85
CA ARG A 676 0.18 -16.17 14.09
C ARG A 676 -0.57 -16.59 12.82
N GLU A 677 -0.26 -15.96 11.68
CA GLU A 677 -0.95 -16.17 10.40
C GLU A 677 -0.22 -17.13 9.46
N SER A 678 0.99 -17.54 9.82
CA SER A 678 1.81 -18.44 9.02
C SER A 678 1.17 -19.82 8.87
N LYS A 679 1.27 -20.38 7.65
CA LYS A 679 0.81 -21.74 7.32
C LYS A 679 1.95 -22.75 7.15
N ILE A 680 3.18 -22.34 7.44
CA ILE A 680 4.36 -23.20 7.36
C ILE A 680 4.47 -23.99 8.65
N ALA A 681 4.54 -25.32 8.56
CA ALA A 681 4.50 -26.23 9.72
C ALA A 681 5.52 -25.89 10.82
N THR A 682 6.74 -25.49 10.46
CA THR A 682 7.78 -25.06 11.42
C THR A 682 7.34 -23.81 12.20
N TYR A 683 6.85 -22.80 11.50
CA TYR A 683 6.45 -21.52 12.10
C TYR A 683 5.14 -21.64 12.88
N GLU A 684 4.23 -22.51 12.45
CA GLU A 684 3.02 -22.86 13.20
C GLU A 684 3.38 -23.52 14.54
N ARG A 685 4.33 -24.48 14.55
CA ARG A 685 4.85 -25.07 15.80
C ARG A 685 5.50 -24.02 16.70
N MET A 686 6.30 -23.11 16.13
CA MET A 686 6.89 -22.00 16.88
C MET A 686 5.81 -21.08 17.47
N TRP A 687 4.76 -20.78 16.72
CA TRP A 687 3.64 -19.98 17.22
C TRP A 687 2.87 -20.70 18.33
N HIS A 688 2.63 -22.00 18.23
CA HIS A 688 2.03 -22.79 19.31
C HIS A 688 2.86 -22.70 20.61
N TYR A 689 4.18 -22.76 20.51
CA TYR A 689 5.06 -22.55 21.67
C TYR A 689 4.98 -21.11 22.22
N ILE A 690 5.05 -20.10 21.35
CA ILE A 690 4.99 -18.68 21.76
C ILE A 690 3.63 -18.34 22.37
N SER A 691 2.54 -18.83 21.82
CA SER A 691 1.17 -18.61 22.31
C SER A 691 0.91 -19.32 23.64
N ALA A 692 1.42 -20.54 23.83
CA ALA A 692 1.33 -21.26 25.09
C ALA A 692 2.12 -20.55 26.22
N ASN A 693 3.26 -19.95 25.89
CA ASN A 693 4.16 -19.27 26.85
C ASN A 693 4.14 -17.73 26.71
N HIS A 694 3.02 -17.16 26.26
CA HIS A 694 2.95 -15.77 25.78
C HIS A 694 3.52 -14.75 26.78
N ALA A 695 3.14 -14.86 28.07
CA ALA A 695 3.54 -13.92 29.11
C ALA A 695 5.04 -13.97 29.46
N SER A 696 5.68 -15.14 29.36
CA SER A 696 7.09 -15.31 29.75
C SER A 696 8.04 -15.11 28.60
N VAL A 697 7.58 -15.21 27.36
CA VAL A 697 8.43 -15.28 26.16
C VAL A 697 8.36 -14.01 25.31
N THR A 698 7.21 -13.32 25.28
CA THR A 698 7.07 -12.05 24.54
C THR A 698 7.61 -10.86 25.33
N VAL A 699 7.98 -9.79 24.62
CA VAL A 699 8.52 -8.55 25.20
C VAL A 699 7.74 -7.32 24.70
N THR A 700 7.77 -6.22 25.45
CA THR A 700 7.03 -5.00 25.09
C THR A 700 7.81 -4.11 24.11
N SER A 701 9.13 -4.04 24.30
CA SER A 701 10.04 -3.22 23.50
C SER A 701 11.22 -4.05 22.98
N SER A 702 11.77 -3.68 21.83
CA SER A 702 12.96 -4.33 21.28
C SER A 702 14.16 -4.24 22.23
N THR A 703 14.30 -3.14 22.99
CA THR A 703 15.35 -2.97 23.99
C THR A 703 15.27 -3.98 25.14
N GLU A 704 14.04 -4.33 25.55
CA GLU A 704 13.79 -5.35 26.57
C GLU A 704 14.18 -6.74 26.05
N GLY A 705 13.81 -7.04 24.79
CA GLY A 705 14.20 -8.28 24.10
C GLY A 705 15.72 -8.45 24.02
N ILE A 706 16.45 -7.40 23.64
CA ILE A 706 17.92 -7.43 23.56
C ILE A 706 18.54 -7.68 24.93
N LYS A 707 18.04 -7.03 25.99
CA LYS A 707 18.54 -7.25 27.36
C LYS A 707 18.36 -8.72 27.77
N LYS A 708 17.22 -9.32 27.44
CA LYS A 708 16.93 -10.73 27.72
C LYS A 708 17.82 -11.70 26.94
N VAL A 709 18.17 -11.38 25.69
CA VAL A 709 19.17 -12.16 24.92
C VAL A 709 20.54 -12.12 25.61
N LEU A 710 20.95 -10.96 26.14
CA LEU A 710 22.23 -10.82 26.85
C LEU A 710 22.28 -11.60 28.16
N GLU A 711 21.15 -11.76 28.86
CA GLU A 711 21.04 -12.63 30.04
C GLU A 711 21.29 -14.12 29.70
N GLY A 712 21.03 -14.52 28.46
CA GLY A 712 21.36 -15.85 27.89
C GLY A 712 20.17 -16.81 27.84
N ASN A 713 20.33 -17.92 27.12
CA ASN A 713 19.29 -18.95 26.89
C ASN A 713 17.94 -18.44 26.32
N TYR A 714 17.97 -17.27 25.67
CA TYR A 714 16.83 -16.68 24.98
C TYR A 714 17.23 -16.23 23.58
N ALA A 715 16.43 -16.57 22.57
CA ALA A 715 16.57 -16.11 21.20
C ALA A 715 15.44 -15.12 20.86
N PHE A 716 15.79 -13.96 20.32
CA PHE A 716 14.82 -12.92 20.00
C PHE A 716 14.60 -12.84 18.49
N LEU A 717 13.35 -13.03 18.08
CA LEU A 717 12.93 -12.95 16.68
C LEU A 717 12.60 -11.48 16.38
N ILE A 718 13.50 -10.83 15.64
CA ILE A 718 13.47 -9.39 15.38
C ILE A 718 13.78 -9.12 13.90
N GLU A 719 13.38 -7.96 13.40
CA GLU A 719 13.73 -7.51 12.05
C GLU A 719 15.27 -7.35 11.89
N SER A 720 15.78 -7.72 10.72
CA SER A 720 17.21 -7.83 10.43
C SER A 720 17.95 -6.50 10.57
N THR A 721 17.35 -5.40 10.14
CA THR A 721 17.89 -4.04 10.24
C THR A 721 18.13 -3.65 11.69
N THR A 722 17.16 -3.93 12.56
CA THR A 722 17.27 -3.68 14.00
C THR A 722 18.25 -4.65 14.66
N SER A 723 18.31 -5.91 14.20
CA SER A 723 19.33 -6.88 14.65
C SER A 723 20.74 -6.38 14.35
N GLU A 724 21.03 -6.03 13.09
CA GLU A 724 22.32 -5.54 12.62
C GLU A 724 22.75 -4.27 13.37
N TYR A 725 21.82 -3.33 13.57
CA TYR A 725 22.07 -2.10 14.32
C TYR A 725 22.60 -2.37 15.74
N ASN A 726 22.06 -3.40 16.39
CA ASN A 726 22.43 -3.77 17.76
C ASN A 726 23.68 -4.64 17.82
N ILE A 727 23.90 -5.53 16.83
CA ILE A 727 25.14 -6.31 16.71
C ILE A 727 26.35 -5.38 16.53
N MET A 728 26.23 -4.35 15.70
CA MET A 728 27.30 -3.37 15.48
C MET A 728 27.65 -2.55 16.74
N ARG A 729 26.71 -2.44 17.70
CA ARG A 729 26.91 -1.70 18.96
C ARG A 729 27.30 -2.60 20.13
N ASN A 730 26.95 -3.88 20.08
CA ASN A 730 27.22 -4.84 21.13
C ASN A 730 27.75 -6.16 20.57
N CYS A 731 29.07 -6.36 20.74
CA CYS A 731 29.79 -7.51 20.22
C CYS A 731 29.45 -8.84 20.93
N GLU A 732 28.65 -8.81 22.01
CA GLU A 732 28.12 -10.03 22.63
C GLU A 732 26.94 -10.64 21.87
N LEU A 733 26.44 -9.97 20.82
CA LEU A 733 25.31 -10.43 20.03
C LEU A 733 25.75 -10.98 18.67
N THR A 734 25.00 -11.95 18.16
CA THR A 734 25.17 -12.54 16.83
C THR A 734 23.81 -12.87 16.23
N SER A 735 23.65 -12.67 14.93
CA SER A 735 22.51 -13.20 14.18
C SER A 735 22.74 -14.65 13.77
N ILE A 736 21.70 -15.46 13.82
CA ILE A 736 21.74 -16.89 13.48
C ILE A 736 20.84 -17.17 12.29
N GLY A 737 21.38 -17.90 11.32
CA GLY A 737 20.67 -18.25 10.09
C GLY A 737 20.53 -17.09 9.10
N GLY A 738 19.69 -17.32 8.09
CA GLY A 738 19.30 -16.30 7.11
C GLY A 738 18.00 -15.59 7.49
N LEU A 739 17.52 -14.74 6.59
CA LEU A 739 16.21 -14.10 6.72
C LEU A 739 15.09 -15.15 6.58
N LEU A 740 14.17 -15.18 7.53
CA LEU A 740 13.04 -16.14 7.54
C LEU A 740 11.93 -15.76 6.56
N ASP A 741 11.91 -14.50 6.14
CA ASP A 741 10.98 -13.92 5.18
C ASP A 741 11.62 -12.76 4.41
N SER A 742 10.88 -12.19 3.45
CA SER A 742 11.26 -10.99 2.70
C SER A 742 10.16 -9.94 2.86
N LYS A 743 10.52 -8.80 3.45
CA LYS A 743 9.67 -7.66 3.80
C LYS A 743 10.33 -6.37 3.36
N GLY A 744 9.57 -5.28 3.40
CA GLY A 744 10.09 -3.94 3.19
C GLY A 744 9.48 -2.93 4.14
N TYR A 745 10.24 -1.89 4.45
CA TYR A 745 9.71 -0.66 5.03
C TYR A 745 9.28 0.29 3.92
N GLY A 746 8.10 0.88 4.11
CA GLY A 746 7.57 1.95 3.27
C GLY A 746 6.98 3.04 4.16
N PHE A 747 6.84 4.25 3.61
CA PHE A 747 6.09 5.29 4.31
C PHE A 747 4.60 5.05 4.11
N GLY A 748 3.84 5.15 5.20
CA GLY A 748 2.39 5.02 5.16
C GLY A 748 1.77 6.34 4.74
N VAL A 749 0.80 6.32 3.84
CA VAL A 749 -0.02 7.47 3.46
C VAL A 749 -1.49 7.10 3.58
N PRO A 750 -2.40 8.05 3.87
CA PRO A 750 -3.82 7.76 3.90
C PRO A 750 -4.29 7.12 2.58
N GLU A 751 -5.30 6.25 2.64
CA GLU A 751 -5.84 5.55 1.47
C GLU A 751 -6.22 6.54 0.35
N ASN A 752 -5.84 6.23 -0.90
CA ASN A 752 -6.07 7.10 -2.06
C ASN A 752 -5.42 8.49 -1.92
N SER A 753 -4.27 8.58 -1.25
CA SER A 753 -3.54 9.85 -1.12
C SER A 753 -2.92 10.28 -2.46
N PRO A 754 -3.09 11.54 -2.89
CA PRO A 754 -2.50 12.04 -4.13
C PRO A 754 -0.97 12.10 -4.07
N TYR A 755 -0.40 12.13 -2.86
CA TYR A 755 1.05 12.21 -2.65
C TYR A 755 1.77 10.87 -2.83
N ARG A 756 1.04 9.74 -2.78
CA ARG A 756 1.63 8.39 -2.79
C ARG A 756 2.58 8.17 -3.97
N ASP A 757 2.12 8.50 -5.16
CA ASP A 757 2.84 8.20 -6.40
C ASP A 757 4.05 9.15 -6.58
N ILE A 758 3.90 10.42 -6.21
CA ILE A 758 4.99 11.42 -6.23
C ILE A 758 6.08 11.07 -5.22
N LEU A 759 5.69 10.72 -3.99
CA LEU A 759 6.63 10.29 -2.95
C LEU A 759 7.33 9.00 -3.36
N SER A 760 6.60 8.04 -3.92
CA SER A 760 7.16 6.77 -4.40
C SER A 760 8.19 6.99 -5.51
N ASP A 761 7.88 7.80 -6.52
CA ASP A 761 8.81 8.12 -7.61
C ASP A 761 10.07 8.83 -7.09
N THR A 762 9.91 9.75 -6.14
CA THR A 762 11.06 10.45 -5.54
C THR A 762 11.92 9.52 -4.68
N ILE A 763 11.31 8.60 -3.93
CA ILE A 763 12.03 7.56 -3.16
C ILE A 763 12.82 6.64 -4.09
N LEU A 764 12.22 6.22 -5.21
CA LEU A 764 12.93 5.41 -6.21
C LEU A 764 14.14 6.15 -6.78
N LYS A 765 14.00 7.45 -7.09
CA LYS A 765 15.13 8.30 -7.51
C LYS A 765 16.24 8.37 -6.45
N LEU A 766 15.88 8.52 -5.17
CA LEU A 766 16.86 8.50 -4.07
C LEU A 766 17.56 7.14 -3.94
N GLN A 767 16.88 6.05 -4.28
CA GLN A 767 17.45 4.70 -4.31
C GLN A 767 18.41 4.52 -5.49
N ASP A 768 18.00 4.96 -6.69
CA ASP A 768 18.80 4.89 -7.92
C ASP A 768 20.07 5.74 -7.84
N GLU A 769 19.99 6.90 -7.18
CA GLU A 769 21.14 7.77 -6.90
C GLU A 769 22.05 7.23 -5.76
N GLY A 770 21.64 6.18 -5.06
CA GLY A 770 22.40 5.59 -3.94
C GLY A 770 22.37 6.42 -2.64
N VAL A 771 21.50 7.42 -2.55
CA VAL A 771 21.40 8.31 -1.38
C VAL A 771 20.87 7.57 -0.16
N ILE A 772 19.89 6.68 -0.33
CA ILE A 772 19.36 5.84 0.76
C ILE A 772 20.48 4.96 1.35
N GLN A 773 21.34 4.38 0.51
CA GLN A 773 22.47 3.56 0.96
C GLN A 773 23.51 4.38 1.72
N LYS A 774 23.74 5.63 1.31
CA LYS A 774 24.60 6.58 2.03
C LYS A 774 24.07 6.85 3.43
N TYR A 775 22.78 7.14 3.59
CA TYR A 775 22.17 7.31 4.92
C TYR A 775 22.20 6.03 5.75
N TYR A 776 22.00 4.86 5.12
CA TYR A 776 22.08 3.59 5.83
C TYR A 776 23.49 3.38 6.42
N ASN A 777 24.55 3.64 5.64
CA ASN A 777 25.93 3.54 6.13
C ASN A 777 26.22 4.53 7.28
N LYS A 778 25.74 5.77 7.19
CA LYS A 778 25.86 6.79 8.25
C LYS A 778 25.31 6.29 9.59
N TRP A 779 24.04 5.85 9.59
CA TRP A 779 23.34 5.49 10.83
C TRP A 779 23.71 4.10 11.40
N TRP A 780 24.05 3.13 10.53
CA TRP A 780 24.43 1.78 10.98
C TRP A 780 25.93 1.61 11.23
N LYS A 781 26.82 2.15 10.39
CA LYS A 781 28.27 1.90 10.44
C LYS A 781 29.04 3.04 11.09
N GLU A 782 28.86 4.29 10.64
CA GLU A 782 29.70 5.42 11.06
C GLU A 782 29.44 5.82 12.52
N GLU A 783 28.19 5.77 12.97
CA GLU A 783 27.83 6.02 14.38
C GLU A 783 28.05 4.82 15.31
N ALA A 784 28.38 3.64 14.77
CA ALA A 784 28.71 2.50 15.60
C ALA A 784 30.13 2.68 16.17
N ASN A 785 30.27 2.54 17.48
CA ASN A 785 31.60 2.42 18.10
C ASN A 785 32.27 1.17 17.50
N LEU A 786 33.22 1.37 16.58
CA LEU A 786 34.04 0.40 15.81
C LEU A 786 34.84 -0.62 16.66
N LYS A 787 34.44 -0.90 17.91
CA LYS A 787 35.15 -1.78 18.84
C LYS A 787 35.03 -3.27 18.50
N CYS A 788 34.01 -3.69 17.73
CA CYS A 788 33.81 -5.12 17.44
C CYS A 788 34.81 -5.68 16.41
N ASP A 789 35.23 -4.89 15.41
CA ASP A 789 36.14 -5.36 14.34
C ASP A 789 37.60 -5.51 14.80
N GLU A 790 38.05 -4.71 15.78
CA GLU A 790 39.43 -4.81 16.28
C GLU A 790 39.66 -6.05 17.15
N GLU A 791 38.63 -6.55 17.84
CA GLU A 791 38.76 -7.75 18.68
C GLU A 791 38.81 -9.06 17.87
N ASP A 792 38.02 -9.16 16.80
CA ASP A 792 37.96 -10.39 15.99
C ASP A 792 39.21 -10.53 15.11
N LYS A 793 39.73 -9.43 14.53
CA LYS A 793 41.02 -9.44 13.78
C LYS A 793 42.24 -9.75 14.65
N ARG A 794 42.23 -9.34 15.94
CA ARG A 794 43.31 -9.71 16.88
C ARG A 794 43.29 -11.19 17.28
N LYS A 795 42.16 -11.88 17.15
CA LYS A 795 41.99 -13.30 17.52
C LYS A 795 42.31 -14.28 16.37
N GLU A 796 42.25 -13.84 15.11
CA GLU A 796 42.62 -14.67 13.95
C GLU A 796 44.14 -14.80 13.72
N LEU A 797 44.96 -13.91 14.31
CA LEU A 797 46.41 -14.05 14.31
C LEU A 797 46.82 -15.16 15.29
N ALA A 798 47.08 -16.36 14.74
CA ALA A 798 47.68 -17.53 15.36
C ALA A 798 47.96 -17.39 16.87
N SER A 799 46.95 -17.69 17.69
CA SER A 799 47.05 -17.60 19.14
C SER A 799 48.21 -18.47 19.64
N ALA A 800 49.20 -17.85 20.27
CA ALA A 800 50.32 -18.56 20.89
C ALA A 800 49.80 -19.64 21.85
N LEU A 801 50.48 -20.79 21.87
CA LEU A 801 50.07 -21.93 22.67
C LEU A 801 50.16 -21.60 24.17
N GLY A 802 49.02 -21.34 24.80
CA GLY A 802 48.96 -20.92 26.20
C GLY A 802 49.27 -22.05 27.19
N PHE A 803 49.73 -21.69 28.39
CA PHE A 803 50.00 -22.61 29.50
C PHE A 803 48.82 -23.55 29.80
N ALA A 804 47.58 -23.08 29.62
CA ALA A 804 46.38 -23.89 29.85
C ALA A 804 46.28 -25.14 28.94
N ASN A 805 46.89 -25.12 27.75
CA ASN A 805 46.87 -26.26 26.81
C ASN A 805 47.89 -27.34 27.17
N ILE A 806 49.03 -26.97 27.77
CA ILE A 806 50.13 -27.89 28.13
C ILE A 806 50.17 -28.17 29.64
N GLY A 807 49.40 -27.44 30.45
CA GLY A 807 49.44 -27.49 31.92
C GLY A 807 49.30 -28.91 32.50
N GLY A 808 48.46 -29.75 31.92
CA GLY A 808 48.31 -31.14 32.37
C GLY A 808 49.56 -32.01 32.22
N VAL A 809 50.45 -31.71 31.27
CA VAL A 809 51.74 -32.41 31.10
C VAL A 809 52.67 -32.12 32.28
N PHE A 810 52.72 -30.86 32.74
CA PHE A 810 53.50 -30.48 33.92
C PHE A 810 52.98 -31.12 35.21
N VAL A 811 51.66 -31.27 35.33
CA VAL A 811 51.03 -31.97 36.48
C VAL A 811 51.46 -33.44 36.51
N ILE A 812 51.44 -34.14 35.37
CA ILE A 812 51.88 -35.55 35.28
C ILE A 812 53.36 -35.68 35.66
N LEU A 813 54.21 -34.78 35.18
CA LEU A 813 55.63 -34.77 35.53
C LEU A 813 55.85 -34.62 37.04
N ALA A 814 55.14 -33.67 37.67
CA ALA A 814 55.26 -33.44 39.11
C ALA A 814 54.80 -34.65 39.93
N VAL A 815 53.67 -35.26 39.55
CA VAL A 815 53.17 -36.50 40.19
C VAL A 815 54.16 -37.65 40.02
N GLY A 816 54.74 -37.81 38.82
CA GLY A 816 55.74 -38.84 38.54
C GLY A 816 57.00 -38.71 39.40
N LEU A 817 57.50 -37.48 39.59
CA LEU A 817 58.66 -37.21 40.46
C LEU A 817 58.37 -37.54 41.93
N VAL A 818 57.20 -37.16 42.43
CA VAL A 818 56.79 -37.46 43.82
C VAL A 818 56.66 -38.97 44.02
N LEU A 819 55.99 -39.68 43.10
CA LEU A 819 55.87 -41.14 43.17
C LEU A 819 57.23 -41.84 43.13
N SER A 820 58.15 -41.37 42.27
CA SER A 820 59.50 -41.91 42.20
C SER A 820 60.27 -41.74 43.51
N MET A 821 60.17 -40.56 44.15
CA MET A 821 60.77 -40.32 45.46
C MET A 821 60.18 -41.22 46.56
N ILE A 822 58.86 -41.45 46.52
CA ILE A 822 58.19 -42.36 47.46
C ILE A 822 58.68 -43.80 47.26
N VAL A 823 58.75 -44.28 46.02
CA VAL A 823 59.24 -45.63 45.71
C VAL A 823 60.68 -45.79 46.16
N ALA A 824 61.56 -44.82 45.89
CA ALA A 824 62.94 -44.84 46.36
C ALA A 824 63.04 -44.89 47.89
N ALA A 825 62.20 -44.13 48.60
CA ALA A 825 62.13 -44.17 50.07
C ALA A 825 61.66 -45.53 50.59
N ILE A 826 60.68 -46.15 49.93
CA ILE A 826 60.18 -47.50 50.26
C ILE A 826 61.27 -48.55 49.99
N GLU A 827 61.96 -48.50 48.85
CA GLU A 827 63.06 -49.41 48.53
C GLU A 827 64.20 -49.30 49.56
N PHE A 828 64.56 -48.06 49.92
CA PHE A 828 65.57 -47.78 50.93
C PHE A 828 65.14 -48.35 52.30
N TYR A 829 63.88 -48.16 52.69
CA TYR A 829 63.32 -48.70 53.92
C TYR A 829 63.31 -50.24 53.93
N ILE A 830 62.87 -50.89 52.86
CA ILE A 830 62.85 -52.35 52.71
C ILE A 830 64.28 -52.91 52.79
N LYS A 831 65.24 -52.26 52.13
CA LYS A 831 66.64 -52.69 52.11
C LYS A 831 67.30 -52.57 53.49
N ILE A 832 67.00 -51.50 54.24
CA ILE A 832 67.43 -51.35 55.64
C ILE A 832 66.81 -52.44 56.52
N ARG A 833 65.51 -52.71 56.37
CA ARG A 833 64.81 -53.73 57.16
C ARG A 833 65.35 -55.14 56.89
N HIS A 834 65.64 -55.48 55.64
CA HIS A 834 66.28 -56.76 55.31
C HIS A 834 67.72 -56.87 55.84
N ARG A 835 68.47 -55.76 55.86
CA ARG A 835 69.82 -55.73 56.44
C ARG A 835 69.81 -55.91 57.96
N ASN A 836 68.81 -55.34 58.66
CA ASN A 836 68.65 -55.52 60.10
C ASN A 836 68.14 -56.92 60.48
N ASN A 837 67.32 -57.55 59.64
CA ASN A 837 66.86 -58.93 59.86
C ASN A 837 67.88 -60.01 59.49
N GLY A 838 68.97 -59.66 58.79
CA GLY A 838 70.08 -60.56 58.45
C GLY A 838 71.26 -60.53 59.44
N GLN A 839 71.11 -59.86 60.59
CA GLN A 839 72.11 -59.78 61.66
C GLN A 839 71.67 -60.45 62.97
N VAL A 840 70.85 -61.51 62.91
CA VAL A 840 70.65 -62.45 64.03
C VAL A 840 71.10 -63.84 63.62
#